data_AF-A0A0G4PCG6-F1
#
_entry.id   AF-A0A0G4PCG6-F1
#
_cell.length_a   1.000
_cell.length_b   1.000
_cell.length_c   1.000
_cell.angle_alpha   90.00
_cell.angle_beta   90.00
_cell.angle_gamma   90.00
#
_symmetry.space_group_name_H-M   'P 1'
#
loop_
_entity.id
_entity.type
_entity.pdbx_description
1 polymer ?
#
loop_
_entity_poly.entity_id
_entity_poly.type
_entity_poly.pdbx_seq_one_letter_code
_entity_poly.pdbx_strand_id
1 'polypeptide(L)'
;MAGNTEFHYIGIDVGTGSARACVIDHQGNIVGLASQSIKTWQPHPEFYEQSTKDIWNSICAAVKQAIQEAGLHPSSIRGLAFDATCSLAVFSKETNNPVSVGGPKGSSDQNVILWLDHRAVAETKTINATGHPVLQYVGGGMSVEMEMPKILWLKNHMDPSKFQDCEFYDLADALTHLATGEKTRSYCSVICKQGYLAAGTDYGEEGWQLEFLNQIGLEDLAIDDYAQIGGINGKNGRYLSAGERVGPLSEKAALELGLSPGIAVGSGVIDAYADWIGTVGAKVDLGLDGPIDHREHLSHRLALVAGTSTCHLAMTNDELFVAGVWGPYRDVLFSGAYVAEGGQSATGELIRHVVESHPAYSKTATEAKKAGISLYDFLNDYLREQAKESECAHVSELAKHFFFYGDLWGNRSPIADAQMRGAVIGLRSDTSIENLALHYYGALEFIALQTRQIVDTMNERGYQISTIFMSGSQTLNDLLIHLIASCCKMPVIVPEYVHAAVCHGAAMLAAMAASQGSGEESKDLWSIMTQMSKPGRRLDPTADADEQRLLQAKYEVFLDMCFKQPKASQRSVNRQGFVRNNGLSLNVCLRLSACSLYILKLPRLAPCRVVCRSPSTTPAEWNREGLNTPGFVYAISGFGSWGNGCLGHLHGLRPQKPFQRTAYFSHITPLHAMLSMLNDERAHWKIAARLEKKRLLIAVNCLAGLAIFFFGYDQGMMAGVNDSKSYVERMGLGYEKNGSITVTNTLLQGGIVSVYYLGTLVGCFMGGYVSDRFGRIMSLAFGAAWGILGAALQCTAMNPEWMIISRLINGIGTGILNATVPVYGSELADYESRGMFIAMEFTLNIVGVVVAYWLGFGLRYIDNGTSEFQWRFPIAFQIVMLLLLIIGCWFFPESPRWLCMTGRRDEAFYVLKRLRGSENEHAAMVEMREIEAVVRLEAESEEKTTYFHMLFGIDQGDLHIARRVQLVIWLQILQCWSGIAGVTMYAPTIFQIAGFDSEKTMWISGLNNIFYAFATLICVVTIDRIGRRWTLWWGAAGQAVAMFLAGGLARGGIDNPDNQGPWGVAATSMVYLYTFVFGATWLTVPWLYPAEIFPLKVRAKGNAWGVVGWSLGNGSLTLVLPYIFAAIGENTLHVFGAVNLISIPIVWAFYPESSQRTLEEIDMLFAAESPFTWAAEAKFKTLIAEHPDIGRAHQRHSVFETEKGLHYIDTEHKETVAHN
;
A
#
# COMPACT_ATOMS: atom_id res chain seq x y z
N MET A 1 23.90 -35.63 48.73
CA MET A 1 23.55 -34.30 48.20
C MET A 1 22.83 -34.54 46.89
N ALA A 2 21.54 -34.23 46.79
CA ALA A 2 20.87 -34.16 45.50
C ALA A 2 21.23 -32.79 44.88
N GLY A 3 21.48 -32.74 43.56
CA GLY A 3 21.64 -31.46 42.88
C GLY A 3 20.28 -30.78 42.73
N ASN A 4 20.25 -29.45 42.87
CA ASN A 4 19.07 -28.67 42.47
C ASN A 4 18.76 -28.97 41.00
N THR A 5 17.57 -29.49 40.72
CA THR A 5 17.03 -29.52 39.37
C THR A 5 16.27 -28.22 39.19
N GLU A 6 16.89 -27.26 38.51
CA GLU A 6 16.26 -25.95 38.26
C GLU A 6 15.10 -26.13 37.28
N PHE A 7 13.90 -25.82 37.78
CA PHE A 7 12.66 -25.93 37.02
C PHE A 7 12.30 -24.58 36.39
N HIS A 8 11.75 -24.67 35.18
CA HIS A 8 11.48 -23.53 34.32
C HIS A 8 10.03 -23.54 33.81
N TYR A 9 9.54 -22.36 33.46
CA TYR A 9 8.18 -22.13 32.99
C TYR A 9 8.21 -21.26 31.74
N ILE A 10 7.28 -21.49 30.81
CA ILE A 10 7.24 -20.77 29.53
C ILE A 10 5.93 -19.98 29.40
N GLY A 11 6.06 -18.68 29.24
CA GLY A 11 4.98 -17.79 28.81
C GLY A 11 5.08 -17.51 27.32
N ILE A 12 3.95 -17.58 26.62
CA ILE A 12 3.85 -17.33 25.18
C ILE A 12 2.89 -16.18 24.94
N ASP A 13 3.38 -15.13 24.31
CA ASP A 13 2.67 -13.89 24.00
C ASP A 13 2.39 -13.84 22.50
N VAL A 14 1.13 -13.64 22.13
CA VAL A 14 0.67 -13.60 20.73
C VAL A 14 0.11 -12.22 20.40
N GLY A 15 1.03 -11.27 20.29
CA GLY A 15 0.80 -9.91 19.83
C GLY A 15 0.43 -9.80 18.34
N THR A 16 0.01 -8.60 17.94
CA THR A 16 -0.53 -8.29 16.60
C THR A 16 0.37 -8.69 15.41
N GLY A 17 1.70 -8.69 15.57
CA GLY A 17 2.66 -8.94 14.48
C GLY A 17 3.71 -10.01 14.75
N SER A 18 3.76 -10.59 15.95
CA SER A 18 4.74 -11.63 16.30
C SER A 18 4.28 -12.46 17.50
N ALA A 19 4.70 -13.73 17.49
CA ALA A 19 4.71 -14.57 18.67
C ALA A 19 6.00 -14.30 19.46
N ARG A 20 5.92 -14.30 20.79
CA ARG A 20 7.05 -14.17 21.71
C ARG A 20 7.02 -15.34 22.69
N ALA A 21 8.18 -15.90 23.01
CA ALA A 21 8.31 -16.97 23.99
C ALA A 21 9.36 -16.59 25.04
N CYS A 22 8.92 -16.52 26.30
CA CYS A 22 9.74 -16.16 27.46
C CYS A 22 9.88 -17.38 28.37
N VAL A 23 11.12 -17.78 28.65
CA VAL A 23 11.44 -18.84 29.62
C VAL A 23 11.91 -18.19 30.91
N ILE A 24 11.27 -18.53 32.03
CA ILE A 24 11.66 -18.06 33.37
C ILE A 24 12.09 -19.21 34.28
N ASP A 25 12.93 -18.91 35.26
CA ASP A 25 13.27 -19.82 36.35
C ASP A 25 12.25 -19.76 37.52
N HIS A 26 12.49 -20.58 38.54
CA HIS A 26 11.72 -20.61 39.80
C HIS A 26 11.70 -19.29 40.60
N GLN A 27 12.52 -18.30 40.27
CA GLN A 27 12.56 -16.97 40.91
C GLN A 27 12.00 -15.88 40.01
N GLY A 28 11.50 -16.22 38.81
CA GLY A 28 11.06 -15.26 37.81
C GLY A 28 12.19 -14.51 37.12
N ASN A 29 13.44 -15.00 37.13
CA ASN A 29 14.47 -14.48 36.23
C ASN A 29 14.17 -14.94 34.80
N ILE A 30 14.22 -14.05 33.82
CA ILE A 30 14.13 -14.43 32.39
C ILE A 30 15.47 -15.04 31.99
N VAL A 31 15.45 -16.29 31.51
CA VAL A 31 16.66 -17.05 31.10
C VAL A 31 16.74 -17.30 29.59
N GLY A 32 15.65 -17.10 28.86
CA GLY A 32 15.61 -17.11 27.39
C GLY A 32 14.39 -16.35 26.87
N LEU A 33 14.55 -15.61 25.77
CA LEU A 33 13.49 -14.78 25.20
C LEU A 33 13.67 -14.65 23.68
N ALA A 34 12.74 -15.23 22.92
CA ALA A 34 12.76 -15.21 21.46
C ALA A 34 11.43 -14.73 20.86
N SER A 35 11.46 -14.26 19.61
CA SER A 35 10.27 -13.83 18.88
C SER A 35 10.32 -14.24 17.42
N GLN A 36 9.14 -14.48 16.83
CA GLN A 36 8.95 -14.90 15.45
C GLN A 36 7.73 -14.17 14.86
N SER A 37 7.87 -13.57 13.69
CA SER A 37 6.80 -12.79 13.06
C SER A 37 5.56 -13.64 12.76
N ILE A 38 4.39 -13.04 12.89
CA ILE A 38 3.10 -13.62 12.48
C ILE A 38 2.65 -12.91 11.20
N LYS A 39 2.07 -13.67 10.28
CA LYS A 39 1.54 -13.11 9.04
C LYS A 39 0.11 -12.60 9.23
N THR A 40 -0.09 -11.32 8.91
CA THR A 40 -1.42 -10.70 8.79
C THR A 40 -1.77 -10.49 7.31
N TRP A 41 -3.02 -10.79 6.95
CA TRP A 41 -3.61 -10.56 5.64
C TRP A 41 -4.63 -9.42 5.73
N GLN A 42 -4.61 -8.49 4.77
CA GLN A 42 -5.56 -7.37 4.70
C GLN A 42 -6.36 -7.42 3.38
N PRO A 43 -7.42 -8.24 3.26
CA PRO A 43 -8.20 -8.39 2.02
C PRO A 43 -9.03 -7.14 1.65
N HIS A 44 -9.32 -6.28 2.64
CA HIS A 44 -10.01 -4.99 2.53
C HIS A 44 -9.41 -4.04 3.59
N PRO A 45 -9.37 -2.71 3.43
CA PRO A 45 -8.63 -1.84 4.36
C PRO A 45 -9.05 -1.96 5.83
N GLU A 46 -10.34 -2.23 6.09
CA GLU A 46 -10.89 -2.42 7.44
C GLU A 46 -10.88 -3.89 7.92
N PHE A 47 -10.47 -4.84 7.06
CA PHE A 47 -10.52 -6.28 7.34
C PHE A 47 -9.09 -6.80 7.53
N TYR A 48 -8.83 -7.47 8.64
CA TYR A 48 -7.53 -7.99 9.02
C TYR A 48 -7.67 -9.42 9.52
N GLU A 49 -6.97 -10.34 8.85
CA GLU A 49 -7.12 -11.78 9.01
C GLU A 49 -5.77 -12.43 9.34
N GLN A 50 -5.80 -13.45 10.19
CA GLN A 50 -4.64 -14.27 10.53
C GLN A 50 -4.99 -15.76 10.41
N SER A 51 -4.01 -16.61 10.73
CA SER A 51 -4.11 -18.06 10.64
C SER A 51 -3.62 -18.69 11.93
N THR A 52 -4.44 -19.50 12.62
CA THR A 52 -3.99 -20.20 13.83
C THR A 52 -2.82 -21.14 13.55
N LYS A 53 -2.71 -21.65 12.33
CA LYS A 53 -1.59 -22.47 11.83
C LYS A 53 -0.30 -21.68 11.64
N ASP A 54 -0.36 -20.45 11.13
CA ASP A 54 0.81 -19.56 10.99
C ASP A 54 1.30 -19.14 12.39
N ILE A 55 0.38 -18.69 13.25
CA ILE A 55 0.62 -18.36 14.66
C ILE A 55 1.28 -19.53 15.40
N TRP A 56 0.70 -20.74 15.32
CA TRP A 56 1.22 -21.93 16.01
C TRP A 56 2.63 -22.32 15.54
N ASN A 57 2.92 -22.19 14.23
CA ASN A 57 4.26 -22.42 13.71
C ASN A 57 5.27 -21.39 14.25
N SER A 58 4.90 -20.10 14.31
CA SER A 58 5.75 -19.05 14.87
C SER A 58 6.00 -19.23 16.37
N ILE A 59 4.98 -19.66 17.13
CA ILE A 59 5.14 -20.08 18.54
C ILE A 59 6.14 -21.25 18.64
N CYS A 60 5.96 -22.31 17.84
CA CYS A 60 6.84 -23.48 17.87
C CYS A 60 8.30 -23.14 17.52
N ALA A 61 8.54 -22.14 16.66
CA ALA A 61 9.87 -21.64 16.37
C ALA A 61 10.43 -20.79 17.53
N ALA A 62 9.64 -19.86 18.09
CA ALA A 62 10.05 -19.01 19.20
C ALA A 62 10.38 -19.82 20.47
N VAL A 63 9.54 -20.81 20.83
CA VAL A 63 9.76 -21.68 22.00
C VAL A 63 11.07 -22.47 21.88
N LYS A 64 11.35 -23.06 20.70
CA LYS A 64 12.60 -23.79 20.46
C LYS A 64 13.82 -22.88 20.54
N GLN A 65 13.72 -21.68 19.95
CA GLN A 65 14.79 -20.69 19.99
C GLN A 65 15.09 -20.24 21.43
N ALA A 66 14.07 -19.86 22.22
CA ALA A 66 14.25 -19.41 23.59
C ALA A 66 14.85 -20.49 24.51
N ILE A 67 14.47 -21.77 24.31
CA ILE A 67 15.06 -22.91 25.03
C ILE A 67 16.52 -23.15 24.60
N GLN A 68 16.83 -23.01 23.31
CA GLN A 68 18.18 -23.17 22.77
C GLN A 68 19.13 -22.06 23.24
N GLU A 69 18.67 -20.81 23.26
CA GLU A 69 19.41 -19.64 23.75
C GLU A 69 19.67 -19.73 25.26
N ALA A 70 18.69 -20.22 26.03
CA ALA A 70 18.85 -20.51 27.46
C ALA A 70 19.74 -21.75 27.74
N GLY A 71 20.10 -22.54 26.73
CA GLY A 71 20.86 -23.78 26.88
C GLY A 71 20.14 -24.90 27.64
N LEU A 72 18.80 -24.85 27.72
CA LEU A 72 18.01 -25.71 28.59
C LEU A 72 17.62 -27.05 27.95
N HIS A 73 17.59 -28.11 28.76
CA HIS A 73 17.01 -29.38 28.34
C HIS A 73 15.46 -29.35 28.49
N PRO A 74 14.66 -29.78 27.50
CA PRO A 74 13.19 -29.68 27.54
C PRO A 74 12.49 -30.34 28.74
N SER A 75 13.14 -31.28 29.44
CA SER A 75 12.60 -31.91 30.66
C SER A 75 12.70 -31.04 31.93
N SER A 76 13.35 -29.87 31.85
CA SER A 76 13.40 -28.86 32.91
C SER A 76 12.13 -27.99 32.95
N ILE A 77 11.42 -27.91 31.82
CA ILE A 77 10.14 -27.20 31.72
C ILE A 77 9.08 -27.94 32.55
N ARG A 78 8.28 -27.19 33.31
CA ARG A 78 7.19 -27.72 34.16
C ARG A 78 5.81 -27.22 33.77
N GLY A 79 5.73 -26.02 33.19
CA GLY A 79 4.47 -25.42 32.77
C GLY A 79 4.60 -24.56 31.52
N LEU A 80 3.47 -24.39 30.86
CA LEU A 80 3.25 -23.58 29.66
C LEU A 80 1.96 -22.75 29.87
N ALA A 81 1.91 -21.50 29.42
CA ALA A 81 0.65 -20.77 29.29
C ALA A 81 0.76 -19.74 28.17
N PHE A 82 -0.41 -19.27 27.71
CA PHE A 82 -0.55 -18.38 26.56
C PHE A 82 -1.27 -17.10 26.97
N ASP A 83 -0.81 -16.00 26.43
CA ASP A 83 -1.57 -14.78 26.25
C ASP A 83 -1.67 -14.42 24.76
N ALA A 84 -2.69 -13.64 24.40
CA ALA A 84 -2.91 -13.23 23.02
C ALA A 84 -3.69 -11.92 22.93
N THR A 85 -3.60 -11.27 21.76
CA THR A 85 -4.61 -10.27 21.37
C THR A 85 -6.00 -10.89 21.32
N CYS A 86 -7.03 -10.11 21.67
CA CYS A 86 -8.44 -10.55 21.66
C CYS A 86 -9.02 -10.71 20.24
N SER A 87 -8.62 -11.77 19.55
CA SER A 87 -8.91 -12.05 18.15
C SER A 87 -9.77 -13.30 18.00
N LEU A 88 -10.83 -13.23 17.21
CA LEU A 88 -11.80 -14.32 17.03
C LEU A 88 -11.22 -15.40 16.10
N ALA A 89 -10.87 -16.57 16.65
CA ALA A 89 -10.48 -17.76 15.92
C ALA A 89 -11.69 -18.69 15.70
N VAL A 90 -11.77 -19.30 14.51
CA VAL A 90 -12.90 -20.15 14.10
C VAL A 90 -12.42 -21.53 13.65
N PHE A 91 -13.06 -22.56 14.18
CA PHE A 91 -12.81 -23.97 13.87
C PHE A 91 -14.10 -24.71 13.49
N SER A 92 -13.98 -25.88 12.89
CA SER A 92 -15.08 -26.81 12.57
C SER A 92 -15.40 -27.67 13.80
N LYS A 93 -16.65 -27.70 14.24
CA LYS A 93 -17.14 -28.49 15.37
C LYS A 93 -17.03 -29.99 15.09
N GLU A 94 -17.30 -30.43 13.85
CA GLU A 94 -17.18 -31.82 13.43
C GLU A 94 -15.72 -32.28 13.26
N THR A 95 -14.84 -31.43 12.69
CA THR A 95 -13.52 -31.87 12.20
C THR A 95 -12.32 -31.25 12.92
N ASN A 96 -12.55 -30.26 13.77
CA ASN A 96 -11.55 -29.43 14.46
C ASN A 96 -10.51 -28.75 13.55
N ASN A 97 -10.85 -28.53 12.28
CA ASN A 97 -10.00 -27.82 11.32
C ASN A 97 -10.33 -26.30 11.29
N PRO A 98 -9.36 -25.44 10.94
CA PRO A 98 -9.58 -24.02 10.62
C PRO A 98 -10.74 -23.77 9.64
N VAL A 99 -11.61 -22.80 9.94
CA VAL A 99 -12.72 -22.38 9.08
C VAL A 99 -12.49 -20.96 8.55
N SER A 100 -12.53 -20.80 7.23
CA SER A 100 -12.27 -19.53 6.53
C SER A 100 -13.21 -18.40 6.97
N VAL A 101 -12.65 -17.31 7.53
CA VAL A 101 -13.39 -16.08 7.87
C VAL A 101 -13.48 -15.08 6.72
N GLY A 102 -12.66 -15.23 5.67
CA GLY A 102 -12.60 -14.37 4.47
C GLY A 102 -13.78 -14.49 3.49
N GLY A 103 -14.96 -14.92 3.97
CA GLY A 103 -16.18 -15.08 3.18
C GLY A 103 -16.06 -16.15 2.06
N PRO A 104 -16.95 -16.12 1.03
CA PRO A 104 -17.06 -17.16 0.01
C PRO A 104 -15.84 -17.38 -0.92
N LYS A 105 -14.74 -16.65 -0.71
CA LYS A 105 -13.49 -16.75 -1.50
C LYS A 105 -12.22 -16.75 -0.63
N GLY A 106 -12.36 -16.81 0.69
CA GLY A 106 -11.21 -16.91 1.61
C GLY A 106 -10.51 -18.27 1.52
N SER A 107 -9.25 -18.31 1.97
CA SER A 107 -8.52 -19.57 2.15
C SER A 107 -8.98 -20.26 3.44
N SER A 108 -9.01 -21.60 3.47
CA SER A 108 -9.22 -22.40 4.69
C SER A 108 -8.30 -21.98 5.84
N ASP A 109 -7.07 -21.60 5.49
CA ASP A 109 -6.03 -21.27 6.44
C ASP A 109 -6.23 -19.87 7.06
N GLN A 110 -7.12 -19.02 6.52
CA GLN A 110 -7.43 -17.69 7.08
C GLN A 110 -8.66 -17.78 8.00
N ASN A 111 -8.43 -18.21 9.25
CA ASN A 111 -9.49 -18.56 10.21
C ASN A 111 -9.54 -17.66 11.47
N VAL A 112 -8.76 -16.58 11.51
CA VAL A 112 -8.77 -15.62 12.62
C VAL A 112 -9.20 -14.24 12.10
N ILE A 113 -10.21 -13.63 12.71
CA ILE A 113 -10.52 -12.20 12.57
C ILE A 113 -9.73 -11.47 13.67
N LEU A 114 -8.75 -10.66 13.28
CA LEU A 114 -7.86 -9.94 14.19
C LEU A 114 -8.65 -8.98 15.10
N TRP A 115 -8.13 -8.67 16.29
CA TRP A 115 -8.77 -7.75 17.24
C TRP A 115 -9.14 -6.41 16.58
N LEU A 116 -8.19 -5.78 15.86
CA LEU A 116 -8.35 -4.50 15.16
C LEU A 116 -9.16 -4.55 13.85
N ASP A 117 -9.75 -5.69 13.51
CA ASP A 117 -10.67 -5.81 12.37
C ASP A 117 -12.00 -5.11 12.65
N HIS A 118 -12.39 -4.19 11.76
CA HIS A 118 -13.57 -3.34 11.93
C HIS A 118 -14.74 -3.75 11.01
N ARG A 119 -14.75 -4.94 10.40
CA ARG A 119 -15.80 -5.36 9.43
C ARG A 119 -17.24 -5.29 9.95
N ALA A 120 -17.42 -5.39 11.27
CA ALA A 120 -18.70 -5.54 11.95
C ALA A 120 -19.38 -4.20 12.37
N VAL A 121 -19.07 -3.07 11.73
CA VAL A 121 -19.62 -1.74 12.13
C VAL A 121 -21.16 -1.72 12.14
N ALA A 122 -21.82 -2.43 11.22
CA ALA A 122 -23.29 -2.46 11.14
C ALA A 122 -23.89 -3.29 12.28
N GLU A 123 -23.32 -4.46 12.53
CA GLU A 123 -23.66 -5.38 13.61
C GLU A 123 -23.46 -4.73 14.98
N THR A 124 -22.33 -4.04 15.19
CA THR A 124 -22.04 -3.28 16.42
C THR A 124 -23.10 -2.22 16.70
N LYS A 125 -23.55 -1.49 15.67
CA LYS A 125 -24.63 -0.49 15.79
C LYS A 125 -25.98 -1.14 16.10
N THR A 126 -26.25 -2.34 15.59
CA THR A 126 -27.47 -3.10 15.88
C THR A 126 -27.47 -3.61 17.32
N ILE A 127 -26.35 -4.21 17.76
CA ILE A 127 -26.15 -4.68 19.14
C ILE A 127 -26.31 -3.52 20.12
N ASN A 128 -25.61 -2.40 19.91
CA ASN A 128 -25.65 -1.25 20.82
C ASN A 128 -27.01 -0.49 20.79
N ALA A 129 -27.82 -0.68 19.75
CA ALA A 129 -29.18 -0.14 19.68
C ALA A 129 -30.21 -0.92 20.53
N THR A 130 -29.87 -2.12 21.04
CA THR A 130 -30.76 -2.88 21.94
C THR A 130 -30.93 -2.19 23.30
N GLY A 131 -29.87 -1.57 23.82
CA GLY A 131 -29.80 -1.13 25.22
C GLY A 131 -29.85 -2.30 26.23
N HIS A 132 -29.56 -3.54 25.80
CA HIS A 132 -29.65 -4.73 26.65
C HIS A 132 -28.72 -4.63 27.88
N PRO A 133 -29.12 -5.08 29.09
CA PRO A 133 -28.33 -4.89 30.32
C PRO A 133 -26.88 -5.39 30.26
N VAL A 134 -26.58 -6.45 29.52
CA VAL A 134 -25.20 -6.93 29.25
C VAL A 134 -24.25 -5.79 28.79
N LEU A 135 -24.77 -4.80 28.05
CA LEU A 135 -23.97 -3.67 27.56
C LEU A 135 -23.42 -2.78 28.69
N GLN A 136 -23.96 -2.86 29.92
CA GLN A 136 -23.44 -2.13 31.07
C GLN A 136 -22.01 -2.56 31.44
N TYR A 137 -21.68 -3.85 31.26
CA TYR A 137 -20.36 -4.43 31.52
C TYR A 137 -19.31 -4.03 30.46
N VAL A 138 -19.72 -3.36 29.39
CA VAL A 138 -18.83 -2.78 28.36
C VAL A 138 -19.01 -1.26 28.27
N GLY A 139 -19.28 -0.62 29.42
CA GLY A 139 -19.36 0.84 29.55
C GLY A 139 -20.55 1.51 28.87
N GLY A 140 -21.53 0.72 28.39
CA GLY A 140 -22.73 1.17 27.69
C GLY A 140 -22.88 0.66 26.24
N GLY A 141 -21.86 0.02 25.67
CA GLY A 141 -21.93 -0.55 24.32
C GLY A 141 -20.66 -1.29 23.90
N MET A 142 -20.82 -2.38 23.14
CA MET A 142 -19.70 -3.18 22.63
C MET A 142 -18.87 -2.39 21.61
N SER A 143 -17.55 -2.62 21.60
CA SER A 143 -16.66 -2.20 20.52
C SER A 143 -16.89 -3.08 19.28
N VAL A 144 -16.59 -2.56 18.08
CA VAL A 144 -16.54 -3.36 16.84
C VAL A 144 -15.45 -4.43 16.88
N GLU A 145 -14.47 -4.25 17.76
CA GLU A 145 -13.32 -5.14 17.95
C GLU A 145 -13.66 -6.37 18.81
N MET A 146 -14.78 -6.34 19.54
CA MET A 146 -15.28 -7.46 20.33
C MET A 146 -15.84 -8.59 19.46
N GLU A 147 -15.99 -9.78 20.04
CA GLU A 147 -16.29 -10.99 19.27
C GLU A 147 -17.75 -11.09 18.85
N MET A 148 -18.71 -10.67 19.68
CA MET A 148 -20.14 -10.79 19.36
C MET A 148 -20.56 -10.05 18.08
N PRO A 149 -20.11 -8.81 17.81
CA PRO A 149 -20.28 -8.19 16.49
C PRO A 149 -19.68 -9.00 15.35
N LYS A 150 -18.50 -9.61 15.55
CA LYS A 150 -17.79 -10.41 14.53
C LYS A 150 -18.50 -11.75 14.27
N ILE A 151 -19.05 -12.41 15.30
CA ILE A 151 -19.86 -13.63 15.18
C ILE A 151 -21.19 -13.30 14.47
N LEU A 152 -21.86 -12.19 14.80
CA LEU A 152 -23.07 -11.74 14.09
C LEU A 152 -22.75 -11.41 12.61
N TRP A 153 -21.60 -10.79 12.33
CA TRP A 153 -21.15 -10.53 10.97
C TRP A 153 -20.92 -11.83 10.20
N LEU A 154 -20.33 -12.86 10.84
CA LEU A 154 -20.18 -14.19 10.26
C LEU A 154 -21.54 -14.86 10.01
N LYS A 155 -22.53 -14.77 10.90
CA LYS A 155 -23.90 -15.26 10.63
C LYS A 155 -24.53 -14.57 9.42
N ASN A 156 -24.29 -13.27 9.25
CA ASN A 156 -24.83 -12.48 8.14
C ASN A 156 -24.13 -12.73 6.79
N HIS A 157 -22.86 -13.16 6.78
CA HIS A 157 -22.01 -13.20 5.57
C HIS A 157 -21.39 -14.57 5.23
N MET A 158 -21.49 -15.58 6.11
CA MET A 158 -21.11 -16.97 5.83
C MET A 158 -22.31 -17.77 5.26
N ASP A 159 -22.02 -18.93 4.64
CA ASP A 159 -23.07 -19.92 4.35
C ASP A 159 -23.67 -20.48 5.66
N PRO A 160 -25.01 -20.53 5.83
CA PRO A 160 -25.64 -20.98 7.07
C PRO A 160 -25.25 -22.38 7.53
N SER A 161 -24.98 -23.31 6.60
CA SER A 161 -24.56 -24.67 6.98
C SER A 161 -23.13 -24.70 7.54
N LYS A 162 -22.28 -23.79 7.08
CA LYS A 162 -20.93 -23.60 7.65
C LYS A 162 -20.97 -22.89 9.00
N PHE A 163 -21.85 -21.90 9.16
CA PHE A 163 -22.03 -21.22 10.44
C PHE A 163 -22.50 -22.19 11.54
N GLN A 164 -23.33 -23.19 11.21
CA GLN A 164 -23.77 -24.24 12.14
C GLN A 164 -22.66 -25.24 12.54
N ASP A 165 -21.61 -25.41 11.72
CA ASP A 165 -20.39 -26.16 12.08
C ASP A 165 -19.29 -25.27 12.70
N CYS A 166 -19.48 -23.95 12.83
CA CYS A 166 -18.46 -23.11 13.47
C CYS A 166 -18.43 -23.35 14.99
N GLU A 167 -17.22 -23.45 15.54
CA GLU A 167 -16.96 -23.24 16.96
C GLU A 167 -16.01 -22.04 17.11
N PHE A 168 -16.39 -21.14 18.01
CA PHE A 168 -15.78 -19.83 18.21
C PHE A 168 -14.89 -19.85 19.46
N TYR A 169 -13.72 -19.22 19.33
CA TYR A 169 -12.70 -19.10 20.35
C TYR A 169 -12.10 -17.70 20.30
N ASP A 170 -11.84 -17.10 21.45
CA ASP A 170 -10.80 -16.09 21.54
C ASP A 170 -9.43 -16.74 21.27
N LEU A 171 -8.45 -15.95 20.81
CA LEU A 171 -7.15 -16.48 20.42
C LEU A 171 -6.38 -17.12 21.59
N ALA A 172 -6.52 -16.64 22.84
CA ALA A 172 -5.89 -17.29 23.99
C ALA A 172 -6.48 -18.69 24.25
N ASP A 173 -7.81 -18.81 24.15
CA ASP A 173 -8.52 -20.09 24.29
C ASP A 173 -8.21 -21.04 23.12
N ALA A 174 -8.11 -20.54 21.89
CA ALA A 174 -7.70 -21.31 20.72
C ALA A 174 -6.29 -21.91 20.88
N LEU A 175 -5.37 -21.20 21.53
CA LEU A 175 -4.00 -21.65 21.76
C LEU A 175 -3.92 -22.70 22.89
N THR A 176 -4.65 -22.51 24.00
CA THR A 176 -4.74 -23.56 25.03
C THR A 176 -5.44 -24.83 24.50
N HIS A 177 -6.43 -24.66 23.62
CA HIS A 177 -7.07 -25.77 22.89
C HIS A 177 -6.07 -26.52 21.98
N LEU A 178 -5.30 -25.81 21.14
CA LEU A 178 -4.27 -26.42 20.28
C LEU A 178 -3.17 -27.14 21.08
N ALA A 179 -2.85 -26.64 22.28
CA ALA A 179 -1.87 -27.25 23.17
C ALA A 179 -2.36 -28.55 23.83
N THR A 180 -3.60 -28.56 24.32
CA THR A 180 -4.13 -29.62 25.20
C THR A 180 -5.11 -30.58 24.52
N GLY A 181 -5.87 -30.10 23.54
CA GLY A 181 -7.08 -30.75 23.02
C GLY A 181 -8.36 -30.46 23.82
N GLU A 182 -8.26 -29.81 24.99
CA GLU A 182 -9.39 -29.49 25.86
C GLU A 182 -10.21 -28.31 25.30
N LYS A 183 -11.53 -28.32 25.47
CA LYS A 183 -12.42 -27.21 25.06
C LYS A 183 -12.70 -26.21 26.19
N THR A 184 -11.85 -26.19 27.21
CA THR A 184 -11.94 -25.24 28.33
C THR A 184 -11.78 -23.80 27.82
N ARG A 185 -12.52 -22.85 28.40
CA ARG A 185 -12.44 -21.42 28.07
C ARG A 185 -11.93 -20.60 29.26
N SER A 186 -11.28 -19.46 28.99
CA SER A 186 -10.83 -18.52 30.01
C SER A 186 -11.94 -17.54 30.36
N TYR A 187 -12.18 -17.31 31.66
CA TYR A 187 -13.05 -16.22 32.11
C TYR A 187 -12.58 -14.86 31.60
N CYS A 188 -11.27 -14.66 31.40
CA CYS A 188 -10.72 -13.43 30.82
C CYS A 188 -11.29 -13.16 29.43
N SER A 189 -11.24 -14.15 28.54
CA SER A 189 -11.66 -13.99 27.16
C SER A 189 -13.17 -13.81 27.03
N VAL A 190 -13.94 -14.75 27.59
CA VAL A 190 -15.39 -14.82 27.36
C VAL A 190 -16.16 -13.67 28.03
N ILE A 191 -15.73 -13.24 29.23
CA ILE A 191 -16.39 -12.14 29.94
C ILE A 191 -16.02 -10.81 29.27
N CYS A 192 -14.74 -10.57 29.02
CA CYS A 192 -14.28 -9.26 28.57
C CYS A 192 -14.57 -8.93 27.10
N LYS A 193 -14.82 -9.94 26.24
CA LYS A 193 -14.92 -9.76 24.77
C LYS A 193 -16.09 -10.50 24.10
N GLN A 194 -16.67 -11.53 24.73
CA GLN A 194 -17.85 -12.26 24.23
C GLN A 194 -19.16 -11.91 24.97
N GLY A 195 -19.09 -11.22 26.12
CA GLY A 195 -20.28 -10.82 26.87
C GLY A 195 -20.92 -11.95 27.70
N TYR A 196 -20.15 -12.97 28.05
CA TYR A 196 -20.53 -13.94 29.09
C TYR A 196 -20.58 -13.26 30.46
N LEU A 197 -21.53 -13.64 31.31
CA LEU A 197 -21.59 -13.16 32.70
C LEU A 197 -21.23 -14.31 33.65
N ALA A 198 -20.37 -14.05 34.64
CA ALA A 198 -20.01 -15.07 35.62
C ALA A 198 -21.17 -15.40 36.56
N ALA A 199 -21.23 -16.65 37.03
CA ALA A 199 -22.19 -17.09 38.02
C ALA A 199 -22.00 -16.30 39.34
N GLY A 200 -23.11 -15.83 39.91
CA GLY A 200 -23.09 -14.92 41.07
C GLY A 200 -23.19 -13.43 40.73
N THR A 201 -23.32 -13.08 39.44
CA THR A 201 -23.97 -11.83 39.02
C THR A 201 -25.50 -11.98 39.08
N ASP A 202 -26.26 -10.87 39.02
CA ASP A 202 -27.73 -10.86 39.06
C ASP A 202 -28.44 -11.59 37.87
N TYR A 203 -27.68 -12.10 36.90
CA TYR A 203 -28.17 -12.57 35.59
C TYR A 203 -28.18 -14.10 35.42
N GLY A 204 -28.18 -14.85 36.53
CA GLY A 204 -28.45 -16.30 36.55
C GLY A 204 -27.23 -17.22 36.42
N GLU A 205 -27.47 -18.53 36.51
CA GLU A 205 -26.41 -19.55 36.62
C GLU A 205 -25.84 -20.01 35.26
N GLU A 206 -26.53 -19.79 34.14
CA GLU A 206 -26.06 -20.20 32.80
C GLU A 206 -24.95 -19.28 32.23
N GLY A 207 -24.87 -18.05 32.73
CA GLY A 207 -23.95 -16.99 32.28
C GLY A 207 -24.27 -16.41 30.90
N TRP A 208 -24.50 -17.24 29.89
CA TRP A 208 -24.97 -16.82 28.56
C TRP A 208 -26.42 -16.31 28.63
N GLN A 209 -26.67 -15.16 28.00
CA GLN A 209 -27.96 -14.47 28.10
C GLN A 209 -28.82 -14.73 26.85
N LEU A 210 -29.71 -15.71 26.91
CA LEU A 210 -30.59 -16.08 25.79
C LEU A 210 -31.43 -14.89 25.27
N GLU A 211 -31.89 -13.99 26.14
CA GLU A 211 -32.62 -12.79 25.70
C GLU A 211 -31.74 -11.86 24.86
N PHE A 212 -30.47 -11.64 25.24
CA PHE A 212 -29.52 -10.86 24.46
C PHE A 212 -29.32 -11.47 23.06
N LEU A 213 -29.07 -12.78 23.00
CA LEU A 213 -28.89 -13.52 21.75
C LEU A 213 -30.13 -13.42 20.85
N ASN A 214 -31.33 -13.57 21.41
CA ASN A 214 -32.59 -13.40 20.68
C ASN A 214 -32.77 -11.96 20.14
N GLN A 215 -32.41 -10.93 20.92
CA GLN A 215 -32.55 -9.53 20.52
C GLN A 215 -31.59 -9.13 19.38
N ILE A 216 -30.37 -9.70 19.34
CA ILE A 216 -29.36 -9.39 18.32
C ILE A 216 -29.38 -10.34 17.11
N GLY A 217 -30.17 -11.41 17.15
CA GLY A 217 -30.26 -12.42 16.10
C GLY A 217 -29.11 -13.43 16.11
N LEU A 218 -28.69 -13.90 17.29
CA LEU A 218 -27.75 -15.01 17.50
C LEU A 218 -28.37 -16.16 18.33
N GLU A 219 -29.70 -16.31 18.24
CA GLU A 219 -30.47 -17.35 18.92
C GLU A 219 -30.01 -18.79 18.61
N ASP A 220 -29.47 -19.01 17.40
CA ASP A 220 -28.98 -20.33 16.96
C ASP A 220 -27.87 -20.89 17.85
N LEU A 221 -27.04 -20.02 18.45
CA LEU A 221 -25.93 -20.44 19.30
C LEU A 221 -26.43 -21.23 20.52
N ALA A 222 -27.64 -20.94 21.00
CA ALA A 222 -28.23 -21.57 22.19
C ALA A 222 -28.84 -22.97 21.92
N ILE A 223 -28.99 -23.39 20.65
CA ILE A 223 -29.71 -24.63 20.28
C ILE A 223 -29.07 -25.90 20.87
N ASP A 224 -27.75 -25.90 21.07
CA ASP A 224 -26.96 -27.02 21.60
C ASP A 224 -26.24 -26.60 22.90
N ASP A 225 -27.00 -26.09 23.88
CA ASP A 225 -26.49 -25.64 25.19
C ASP A 225 -25.27 -24.69 25.09
N TYR A 226 -25.31 -23.74 24.15
CA TYR A 226 -24.23 -22.78 23.85
C TYR A 226 -22.88 -23.41 23.41
N ALA A 227 -22.86 -24.67 22.95
CA ALA A 227 -21.62 -25.39 22.61
C ALA A 227 -20.73 -24.69 21.55
N GLN A 228 -21.30 -23.90 20.63
CA GLN A 228 -20.52 -23.13 19.64
C GLN A 228 -19.64 -22.04 20.26
N ILE A 229 -19.92 -21.61 21.50
CA ILE A 229 -19.22 -20.54 22.23
C ILE A 229 -18.67 -21.01 23.60
N GLY A 230 -18.50 -22.32 23.79
CA GLY A 230 -17.88 -22.90 24.99
C GLY A 230 -18.84 -23.57 25.99
N GLY A 231 -20.16 -23.46 25.80
CA GLY A 231 -21.16 -24.20 26.58
C GLY A 231 -21.60 -23.55 27.90
N ILE A 232 -22.39 -24.26 28.70
CA ILE A 232 -22.77 -23.90 30.08
C ILE A 232 -21.74 -24.51 31.04
N ASN A 233 -21.16 -23.69 31.92
CA ASN A 233 -20.13 -24.13 32.86
C ASN A 233 -20.63 -25.27 33.77
N GLY A 234 -19.85 -26.36 33.85
CA GLY A 234 -20.18 -27.53 34.67
C GLY A 234 -21.25 -28.47 34.09
N LYS A 235 -21.86 -28.14 32.94
CA LYS A 235 -22.83 -28.98 32.23
C LYS A 235 -22.21 -29.60 30.97
N ASN A 236 -21.82 -28.75 30.01
CA ASN A 236 -21.17 -29.12 28.75
C ASN A 236 -19.95 -28.23 28.44
N GLY A 237 -19.77 -27.13 29.17
CA GLY A 237 -18.58 -26.27 29.16
C GLY A 237 -17.76 -26.35 30.44
N ARG A 238 -16.53 -25.85 30.39
CA ARG A 238 -15.65 -25.65 31.55
C ARG A 238 -14.95 -24.31 31.40
N TYR A 239 -15.05 -23.48 32.43
CA TYR A 239 -14.46 -22.14 32.47
C TYR A 239 -13.48 -22.00 33.63
N LEU A 240 -12.38 -21.30 33.42
CA LEU A 240 -11.28 -21.15 34.38
C LEU A 240 -10.80 -19.70 34.52
N SER A 241 -10.40 -19.34 35.74
CA SER A 241 -9.67 -18.09 36.05
C SER A 241 -8.26 -18.14 35.46
N ALA A 242 -7.59 -16.98 35.37
CA ALA A 242 -6.21 -16.89 34.90
C ALA A 242 -5.28 -17.92 35.60
N GLY A 243 -4.59 -18.76 34.82
CA GLY A 243 -3.51 -19.62 35.31
C GLY A 243 -3.95 -20.89 36.04
N GLU A 244 -5.24 -21.11 36.24
CA GLU A 244 -5.76 -22.42 36.65
C GLU A 244 -5.47 -23.49 35.58
N ARG A 245 -5.22 -24.73 36.00
CA ARG A 245 -4.75 -25.78 35.10
C ARG A 245 -5.85 -26.28 34.17
N VAL A 246 -5.71 -25.99 32.87
CA VAL A 246 -6.56 -26.54 31.81
C VAL A 246 -6.33 -28.06 31.73
N GLY A 247 -5.09 -28.48 31.52
CA GLY A 247 -4.76 -29.90 31.32
C GLY A 247 -3.25 -30.17 31.18
N PRO A 248 -2.88 -31.37 30.72
CA PRO A 248 -1.53 -31.67 30.26
C PRO A 248 -1.29 -31.18 28.83
N LEU A 249 -0.05 -30.83 28.49
CA LEU A 249 0.38 -30.63 27.10
C LEU A 249 0.27 -31.95 26.33
N SER A 250 -0.46 -31.93 25.21
CA SER A 250 -0.69 -33.12 24.37
C SER A 250 0.60 -33.62 23.69
N GLU A 251 0.66 -34.90 23.34
CA GLU A 251 1.83 -35.48 22.65
C GLU A 251 2.13 -34.79 21.31
N LYS A 252 1.09 -34.40 20.57
CA LYS A 252 1.20 -33.63 19.32
C LYS A 252 1.84 -32.28 19.59
N ALA A 253 1.27 -31.47 20.49
CA ALA A 253 1.78 -30.15 20.81
C ALA A 253 3.19 -30.20 21.40
N ALA A 254 3.51 -31.20 22.22
CA ALA A 254 4.84 -31.41 22.76
C ALA A 254 5.87 -31.68 21.64
N LEU A 255 5.56 -32.55 20.68
CA LEU A 255 6.42 -32.81 19.51
C LEU A 255 6.60 -31.55 18.64
N GLU A 256 5.51 -30.79 18.41
CA GLU A 256 5.54 -29.57 17.60
C GLU A 256 6.33 -28.44 18.28
N LEU A 257 6.21 -28.26 19.60
CA LEU A 257 6.93 -27.28 20.41
C LEU A 257 8.38 -27.71 20.75
N GLY A 258 8.72 -28.99 20.66
CA GLY A 258 10.01 -29.53 21.12
C GLY A 258 10.10 -29.72 22.64
N LEU A 259 8.95 -29.94 23.30
CA LEU A 259 8.79 -30.07 24.74
C LEU A 259 8.53 -31.52 25.17
N SER A 260 8.54 -31.77 26.49
CA SER A 260 8.06 -33.04 27.04
C SER A 260 6.51 -33.03 27.11
N PRO A 261 5.82 -34.12 26.73
CA PRO A 261 4.37 -34.23 26.94
C PRO A 261 4.04 -34.28 28.43
N GLY A 262 2.81 -33.89 28.79
CA GLY A 262 2.34 -33.96 30.17
C GLY A 262 2.67 -32.77 31.08
N ILE A 263 3.49 -31.80 30.63
CA ILE A 263 3.68 -30.54 31.39
C ILE A 263 2.34 -29.80 31.55
N ALA A 264 2.18 -29.01 32.61
CA ALA A 264 0.91 -28.34 32.86
C ALA A 264 0.67 -27.19 31.86
N VAL A 265 -0.55 -27.08 31.34
CA VAL A 265 -1.00 -25.92 30.57
C VAL A 265 -1.96 -25.10 31.43
N GLY A 266 -1.64 -23.82 31.64
CA GLY A 266 -2.49 -22.87 32.37
C GLY A 266 -3.56 -22.24 31.49
N SER A 267 -4.66 -21.84 32.11
CA SER A 267 -5.72 -21.03 31.50
C SER A 267 -5.12 -19.70 31.02
N GLY A 268 -5.30 -19.40 29.74
CA GLY A 268 -4.74 -18.21 29.12
C GLY A 268 -5.50 -16.94 29.49
N VAL A 269 -4.97 -15.80 29.06
CA VAL A 269 -5.61 -14.48 29.24
C VAL A 269 -5.36 -13.60 28.02
N ILE A 270 -6.10 -12.50 27.91
CA ILE A 270 -5.81 -11.45 26.92
C ILE A 270 -4.51 -10.73 27.32
N ASP A 271 -3.70 -10.33 26.34
CA ASP A 271 -2.38 -9.68 26.49
C ASP A 271 -2.29 -8.61 27.60
N ALA A 272 -3.24 -7.68 27.68
CA ALA A 272 -3.27 -6.63 28.70
C ALA A 272 -3.44 -7.17 30.14
N TYR A 273 -4.08 -8.33 30.31
CA TYR A 273 -4.23 -8.99 31.61
C TYR A 273 -2.98 -9.81 31.97
N ALA A 274 -2.27 -10.39 30.98
CA ALA A 274 -0.95 -10.95 31.20
C ALA A 274 0.05 -9.87 31.65
N ASP A 275 0.00 -8.68 31.05
CA ASP A 275 0.78 -7.54 31.52
C ASP A 275 0.44 -7.16 32.96
N TRP A 276 -0.85 -7.06 33.34
CA TRP A 276 -1.26 -6.82 34.72
C TRP A 276 -0.57 -7.77 35.70
N ILE A 277 -0.48 -9.06 35.35
CA ILE A 277 0.18 -10.09 36.18
C ILE A 277 1.70 -9.85 36.29
N GLY A 278 2.39 -9.58 35.17
CA GLY A 278 3.83 -9.30 35.18
C GLY A 278 4.20 -7.95 35.84
N THR A 279 3.29 -6.98 35.80
CA THR A 279 3.52 -5.58 36.18
C THR A 279 3.08 -5.27 37.61
N VAL A 280 1.87 -5.68 38.04
CA VAL A 280 1.29 -5.30 39.34
C VAL A 280 1.94 -6.04 40.52
N GLY A 281 2.55 -7.20 40.27
CA GLY A 281 3.32 -7.94 41.28
C GLY A 281 4.63 -7.27 41.71
N ALA A 282 5.07 -6.19 41.05
CA ALA A 282 6.35 -5.54 41.32
C ALA A 282 6.53 -5.17 42.82
N LYS A 283 7.71 -5.48 43.35
CA LYS A 283 8.06 -5.30 44.76
C LYS A 283 8.47 -3.85 45.00
N VAL A 284 7.73 -3.16 45.87
CA VAL A 284 7.96 -1.76 46.22
C VAL A 284 7.37 -1.45 47.59
N ASP A 285 8.03 -0.58 48.35
CA ASP A 285 7.44 0.01 49.55
C ASP A 285 6.45 1.11 49.12
N LEU A 286 5.21 0.98 49.57
CA LEU A 286 4.12 1.93 49.29
C LEU A 286 3.90 2.93 50.43
N GLY A 287 4.51 2.74 51.60
CA GLY A 287 4.29 3.62 52.77
C GLY A 287 2.88 3.55 53.35
N LEU A 288 2.22 2.39 53.23
CA LEU A 288 0.87 2.15 53.76
C LEU A 288 0.97 1.60 55.19
N ASP A 289 0.70 2.45 56.19
CA ASP A 289 0.84 2.15 57.61
C ASP A 289 -0.19 1.12 58.13
N GLY A 290 0.16 -0.16 58.14
CA GLY A 290 -0.56 -1.17 58.91
C GLY A 290 -0.34 -2.63 58.49
N PRO A 291 -0.74 -3.60 59.33
CA PRO A 291 -0.83 -5.01 58.96
C PRO A 291 -2.11 -5.25 58.12
N ILE A 292 -2.09 -4.78 56.88
CA ILE A 292 -3.18 -4.92 55.90
C ILE A 292 -3.01 -6.25 55.13
N ASP A 293 -4.10 -6.88 54.70
CA ASP A 293 -4.03 -8.09 53.87
C ASP A 293 -3.36 -7.76 52.52
N HIS A 294 -2.37 -8.56 52.12
CA HIS A 294 -1.72 -8.44 50.81
C HIS A 294 -2.68 -8.51 49.63
N ARG A 295 -3.88 -9.09 49.80
CA ARG A 295 -4.95 -9.10 48.79
C ARG A 295 -5.82 -7.83 48.79
N GLU A 296 -5.99 -7.15 49.92
CA GLU A 296 -6.64 -5.82 49.96
C GLU A 296 -5.78 -4.77 49.23
N HIS A 297 -4.45 -4.85 49.40
CA HIS A 297 -3.48 -4.00 48.70
C HIS A 297 -3.61 -4.00 47.16
N LEU A 298 -4.20 -5.04 46.55
CA LEU A 298 -4.42 -5.08 45.09
C LEU A 298 -5.45 -4.05 44.60
N SER A 299 -6.44 -3.70 45.43
CA SER A 299 -7.49 -2.71 45.08
C SER A 299 -6.95 -1.27 44.94
N HIS A 300 -5.76 -1.02 45.48
CA HIS A 300 -5.06 0.25 45.38
C HIS A 300 -4.18 0.38 44.12
N ARG A 301 -3.96 -0.72 43.39
CA ARG A 301 -3.02 -0.80 42.25
C ARG A 301 -3.78 -0.73 40.92
N LEU A 302 -3.45 0.28 40.12
CA LEU A 302 -3.83 0.34 38.70
C LEU A 302 -2.69 -0.18 37.84
N ALA A 303 -2.93 -1.14 36.94
CA ALA A 303 -2.00 -1.40 35.84
C ALA A 303 -2.27 -0.41 34.69
N LEU A 304 -1.19 0.19 34.17
CA LEU A 304 -1.20 1.14 33.07
C LEU A 304 -0.37 0.57 31.92
N VAL A 305 -1.02 -0.27 31.10
CA VAL A 305 -0.39 -1.06 30.04
C VAL A 305 -0.26 -0.19 28.79
N ALA A 306 0.94 0.35 28.51
CA ALA A 306 1.12 1.47 27.60
C ALA A 306 1.93 1.13 26.33
N GLY A 307 1.25 1.11 25.18
CA GLY A 307 1.79 0.78 23.85
C GLY A 307 1.32 1.75 22.77
N THR A 308 0.70 1.25 21.70
CA THR A 308 0.08 2.09 20.65
C THR A 308 -1.11 2.88 21.20
N SER A 309 -1.94 2.18 21.98
CA SER A 309 -2.98 2.64 22.90
C SER A 309 -2.54 2.39 24.35
N THR A 310 -3.35 2.78 25.34
CA THR A 310 -3.09 2.43 26.75
C THR A 310 -4.34 1.84 27.41
N CYS A 311 -4.18 0.77 28.18
CA CYS A 311 -5.25 0.17 29.00
C CYS A 311 -5.04 0.45 30.49
N HIS A 312 -6.14 0.68 31.20
CA HIS A 312 -6.20 1.08 32.61
C HIS A 312 -6.96 0.01 33.38
N LEU A 313 -6.23 -0.95 33.96
CA LEU A 313 -6.80 -2.14 34.61
C LEU A 313 -6.74 -2.02 36.14
N ALA A 314 -7.89 -1.91 36.80
CA ALA A 314 -8.01 -1.84 38.26
C ALA A 314 -8.85 -3.00 38.81
N MET A 315 -8.39 -3.62 39.90
CA MET A 315 -9.12 -4.68 40.60
C MET A 315 -9.95 -4.11 41.76
N THR A 316 -11.05 -4.76 42.10
CA THR A 316 -11.85 -4.50 43.30
C THR A 316 -12.54 -5.80 43.75
N ASN A 317 -13.04 -5.84 44.99
CA ASN A 317 -13.87 -6.95 45.49
C ASN A 317 -15.38 -6.68 45.32
N ASP A 318 -15.77 -5.43 45.01
CA ASP A 318 -17.15 -4.98 44.86
C ASP A 318 -17.54 -4.79 43.37
N GLU A 319 -18.82 -5.00 43.02
CA GLU A 319 -19.30 -4.82 41.63
C GLU A 319 -19.52 -3.32 41.31
N LEU A 320 -18.45 -2.61 40.97
CA LEU A 320 -18.45 -1.16 40.75
C LEU A 320 -18.55 -0.77 39.27
N PHE A 321 -19.74 -0.35 38.83
CA PHE A 321 -19.97 0.17 37.47
C PHE A 321 -19.48 1.62 37.29
N VAL A 322 -18.67 1.84 36.25
CA VAL A 322 -18.10 3.15 35.87
C VAL A 322 -18.50 3.46 34.42
N ALA A 323 -19.13 4.61 34.20
CA ALA A 323 -19.58 5.00 32.86
C ALA A 323 -18.39 5.19 31.89
N GLY A 324 -18.50 4.64 30.67
CA GLY A 324 -17.43 4.70 29.66
C GLY A 324 -16.15 3.94 30.00
N VAL A 325 -16.20 3.03 30.99
CA VAL A 325 -15.14 2.09 31.35
C VAL A 325 -15.72 0.68 31.23
N TRP A 326 -14.92 -0.30 30.80
CA TRP A 326 -15.38 -1.69 30.67
C TRP A 326 -15.21 -2.45 32.00
N GLY A 327 -15.93 -3.55 32.16
CA GLY A 327 -16.14 -4.21 33.45
C GLY A 327 -17.30 -3.59 34.25
N PRO A 328 -17.44 -3.93 35.55
CA PRO A 328 -16.60 -4.82 36.35
C PRO A 328 -16.72 -6.30 35.91
N TYR A 329 -15.59 -6.90 35.55
CA TYR A 329 -15.51 -8.29 35.09
C TYR A 329 -15.06 -9.23 36.22
N ARG A 330 -15.96 -10.13 36.64
CA ARG A 330 -15.74 -11.09 37.74
C ARG A 330 -14.83 -12.26 37.33
N ASP A 331 -14.09 -12.84 38.29
CA ASP A 331 -13.31 -14.08 38.17
C ASP A 331 -12.17 -14.09 37.11
N VAL A 332 -11.97 -13.00 36.36
CA VAL A 332 -11.00 -12.89 35.25
C VAL A 332 -9.55 -13.17 35.69
N LEU A 333 -9.13 -12.60 36.83
CA LEU A 333 -7.77 -12.79 37.39
C LEU A 333 -7.77 -13.69 38.62
N PHE A 334 -8.70 -13.46 39.55
CA PHE A 334 -8.84 -14.22 40.79
C PHE A 334 -10.32 -14.50 41.04
N SER A 335 -10.66 -15.72 41.46
CA SER A 335 -12.05 -16.01 41.76
C SER A 335 -12.58 -15.13 42.90
N GLY A 336 -13.80 -14.62 42.70
CA GLY A 336 -14.52 -13.68 43.57
C GLY A 336 -14.12 -12.22 43.42
N ALA A 337 -13.06 -11.88 42.68
CA ALA A 337 -12.66 -10.49 42.43
C ALA A 337 -13.22 -9.96 41.09
N TYR A 338 -13.35 -8.64 40.99
CA TYR A 338 -13.76 -7.93 39.77
C TYR A 338 -12.62 -7.07 39.21
N VAL A 339 -12.58 -6.91 37.89
CA VAL A 339 -11.61 -6.06 37.18
C VAL A 339 -12.32 -5.10 36.24
N ALA A 340 -12.00 -3.80 36.30
CA ALA A 340 -12.42 -2.83 35.30
C ALA A 340 -11.28 -2.52 34.32
N GLU A 341 -11.63 -2.31 33.04
CA GLU A 341 -10.72 -2.05 31.92
C GLU A 341 -11.07 -0.71 31.25
N GLY A 342 -10.53 0.38 31.79
CA GLY A 342 -10.51 1.68 31.12
C GLY A 342 -9.50 1.69 29.97
N GLY A 343 -9.53 2.71 29.11
CA GLY A 343 -8.45 2.88 28.14
C GLY A 343 -8.46 4.19 27.35
N GLN A 344 -7.30 4.47 26.76
CA GLN A 344 -7.04 5.60 25.87
C GLN A 344 -6.79 5.07 24.45
N SER A 345 -7.61 5.50 23.49
CA SER A 345 -7.68 4.94 22.13
C SER A 345 -6.35 4.99 21.37
N ALA A 346 -5.54 6.02 21.62
CA ALA A 346 -4.21 6.20 21.05
C ALA A 346 -3.34 7.02 22.02
N THR A 347 -2.13 6.55 22.30
CA THR A 347 -1.18 7.18 23.21
C THR A 347 0.21 7.20 22.59
N GLY A 348 0.81 6.03 22.34
CA GLY A 348 2.02 5.92 21.52
C GLY A 348 1.78 6.41 20.08
N GLU A 349 0.63 6.06 19.48
CA GLU A 349 0.24 6.55 18.16
C GLU A 349 -0.08 8.06 18.16
N LEU A 350 -0.60 8.60 19.28
CA LEU A 350 -0.82 10.04 19.42
C LEU A 350 0.51 10.81 19.45
N ILE A 351 1.47 10.35 20.26
CA ILE A 351 2.83 10.91 20.33
C ILE A 351 3.48 10.87 18.94
N ARG A 352 3.46 9.70 18.28
CA ARG A 352 4.02 9.50 16.95
C ARG A 352 3.37 10.42 15.91
N HIS A 353 2.05 10.49 15.88
CA HIS A 353 1.31 11.35 14.93
C HIS A 353 1.63 12.84 15.13
N VAL A 354 1.62 13.33 16.37
CA VAL A 354 1.93 14.74 16.69
C VAL A 354 3.37 15.07 16.31
N VAL A 355 4.31 14.14 16.49
CA VAL A 355 5.72 14.33 16.14
C VAL A 355 5.95 14.27 14.62
N GLU A 356 5.45 13.24 13.92
CA GLU A 356 5.64 13.06 12.46
C GLU A 356 4.91 14.08 11.59
N SER A 357 3.75 14.57 12.03
CA SER A 357 2.93 15.52 11.26
C SER A 357 3.48 16.96 11.30
N HIS A 358 4.35 17.27 12.26
CA HIS A 358 4.91 18.61 12.41
C HIS A 358 5.98 18.91 11.34
N PRO A 359 6.04 20.13 10.78
CA PRO A 359 7.04 20.49 9.77
C PRO A 359 8.48 20.20 10.21
N ALA A 360 8.86 20.59 11.42
CA ALA A 360 10.23 20.39 11.94
C ALA A 360 10.69 18.94 12.10
N TYR A 361 9.79 17.94 12.00
CA TYR A 361 10.08 16.52 12.25
C TYR A 361 11.42 16.05 11.67
N SER A 362 11.61 16.22 10.35
CA SER A 362 12.81 15.76 9.67
C SER A 362 14.10 16.43 10.15
N LYS A 363 14.02 17.70 10.58
CA LYS A 363 15.18 18.40 11.14
C LYS A 363 15.52 17.83 12.51
N THR A 364 14.52 17.67 13.39
CA THR A 364 14.70 17.07 14.72
C THR A 364 15.20 15.63 14.65
N ALA A 365 14.64 14.80 13.76
CA ALA A 365 15.12 13.43 13.51
C ALA A 365 16.57 13.41 13.01
N THR A 366 16.98 14.41 12.23
CA THR A 366 18.37 14.56 11.78
C THR A 366 19.31 14.96 12.92
N GLU A 367 18.91 15.89 13.79
CA GLU A 367 19.72 16.26 14.96
C GLU A 367 19.80 15.15 16.01
N ALA A 368 18.69 14.47 16.32
CA ALA A 368 18.68 13.29 17.19
C ALA A 368 19.64 12.20 16.68
N LYS A 369 19.63 11.92 15.37
CA LYS A 369 20.53 10.97 14.73
C LYS A 369 22.00 11.39 14.77
N LYS A 370 22.31 12.70 14.73
CA LYS A 370 23.69 13.22 14.95
C LYS A 370 24.12 13.05 16.41
N ALA A 371 23.21 13.24 17.36
CA ALA A 371 23.46 13.05 18.79
C ALA A 371 23.57 11.57 19.20
N GLY A 372 23.08 10.64 18.38
CA GLY A 372 23.17 9.20 18.63
C GLY A 372 22.12 8.66 19.61
N ILE A 373 21.07 9.42 19.86
CA ILE A 373 19.97 9.11 20.82
C ILE A 373 18.63 8.98 20.09
N SER A 374 17.57 8.51 20.76
CA SER A 374 16.25 8.44 20.11
C SER A 374 15.65 9.84 19.90
N LEU A 375 14.68 9.93 18.99
CA LEU A 375 13.94 11.17 18.74
C LEU A 375 13.21 11.69 19.99
N TYR A 376 12.73 10.79 20.85
CA TYR A 376 12.00 11.14 22.07
C TYR A 376 12.94 11.59 23.18
N ASP A 377 14.13 10.97 23.29
CA ASP A 377 15.18 11.42 24.23
C ASP A 377 15.68 12.81 23.83
N PHE A 378 15.96 13.02 22.54
CA PHE A 378 16.36 14.33 22.00
C PHE A 378 15.31 15.40 22.30
N LEU A 379 14.01 15.10 22.14
CA LEU A 379 12.93 16.04 22.46
C LEU A 379 12.79 16.28 23.97
N ASN A 380 12.98 15.25 24.81
CA ASN A 380 12.99 15.40 26.27
C ASN A 380 14.15 16.28 26.75
N ASP A 381 15.36 16.08 26.20
CA ASP A 381 16.54 16.87 26.57
C ASP A 381 16.49 18.28 26.01
N TYR A 382 16.02 18.47 24.77
CA TYR A 382 15.76 19.81 24.22
C TYR A 382 14.76 20.60 25.08
N LEU A 383 13.70 19.96 25.58
CA LEU A 383 12.76 20.58 26.53
C LEU A 383 13.43 20.96 27.87
N ARG A 384 14.34 20.12 28.38
CA ARG A 384 15.11 20.41 29.61
C ARG A 384 16.12 21.54 29.41
N GLU A 385 16.70 21.67 28.22
CA GLU A 385 17.58 22.78 27.86
C GLU A 385 16.80 24.08 27.71
N GLN A 386 15.69 24.08 26.96
CA GLN A 386 14.83 25.27 26.81
C GLN A 386 14.23 25.74 28.15
N ALA A 387 13.93 24.83 29.09
CA ALA A 387 13.50 25.21 30.43
C ALA A 387 14.60 25.99 31.19
N LYS A 388 15.86 25.53 31.10
CA LYS A 388 17.02 26.22 31.72
C LYS A 388 17.31 27.55 31.04
N GLU A 389 17.27 27.62 29.71
CA GLU A 389 17.51 28.85 28.93
C GLU A 389 16.42 29.92 29.16
N SER A 390 15.19 29.48 29.44
CA SER A 390 14.05 30.37 29.75
C SER A 390 13.94 30.77 31.22
N GLU A 391 14.90 30.35 32.08
CA GLU A 391 14.84 30.47 33.55
C GLU A 391 13.57 29.86 34.19
N CYS A 392 12.94 28.89 33.51
CA CYS A 392 11.75 28.18 34.00
C CYS A 392 12.12 27.12 35.05
N ALA A 393 11.32 27.04 36.12
CA ALA A 393 11.56 26.09 37.21
C ALA A 393 11.33 24.62 36.80
N HIS A 394 10.41 24.39 35.86
CA HIS A 394 9.96 23.07 35.41
C HIS A 394 9.53 23.10 33.93
N VAL A 395 9.69 21.98 33.21
CA VAL A 395 9.39 21.88 31.76
C VAL A 395 7.93 22.21 31.44
N SER A 396 7.01 21.87 32.35
CA SER A 396 5.58 22.20 32.24
C SER A 396 5.32 23.71 32.14
N GLU A 397 6.22 24.57 32.63
CA GLU A 397 6.09 26.02 32.54
C GLU A 397 6.27 26.56 31.10
N LEU A 398 7.09 25.91 30.26
CA LEU A 398 7.23 26.26 28.84
C LEU A 398 5.87 26.18 28.12
N ALA A 399 5.07 25.16 28.49
CA ALA A 399 3.75 24.90 27.94
C ALA A 399 2.62 25.67 28.64
N LYS A 400 2.88 26.62 29.56
CA LYS A 400 1.83 27.30 30.37
C LYS A 400 0.74 28.05 29.57
N HIS A 401 0.98 28.31 28.29
CA HIS A 401 0.03 28.96 27.37
C HIS A 401 -0.38 28.07 26.18
N PHE A 402 0.04 26.80 26.19
CA PHE A 402 -0.28 25.81 25.17
C PHE A 402 -1.16 24.73 25.81
N PHE A 403 -2.31 24.45 25.20
CA PHE A 403 -3.27 23.46 25.69
C PHE A 403 -3.63 22.53 24.53
N PHE A 404 -3.37 21.25 24.71
CA PHE A 404 -3.56 20.22 23.71
C PHE A 404 -4.60 19.20 24.18
N TYR A 405 -5.56 18.89 23.30
CA TYR A 405 -6.56 17.85 23.49
C TYR A 405 -6.41 16.83 22.36
N GLY A 406 -6.13 15.57 22.70
CA GLY A 406 -5.55 14.58 21.80
C GLY A 406 -6.45 13.42 21.39
N ASP A 407 -7.76 13.44 21.67
CA ASP A 407 -8.72 12.42 21.20
C ASP A 407 -8.95 12.50 19.67
N LEU A 408 -7.91 12.36 18.85
CA LEU A 408 -7.97 12.41 17.39
C LEU A 408 -8.79 11.22 16.82
N TRP A 409 -8.71 10.06 17.47
CA TRP A 409 -9.45 8.84 17.15
C TRP A 409 -10.73 8.65 17.99
N GLY A 410 -11.17 9.69 18.71
CA GLY A 410 -12.28 9.62 19.64
C GLY A 410 -11.90 9.04 21.01
N ASN A 411 -12.77 9.26 22.01
CA ASN A 411 -12.50 8.89 23.40
C ASN A 411 -13.08 7.52 23.74
N ARG A 412 -12.24 6.58 24.18
CA ARG A 412 -12.68 5.31 24.78
C ARG A 412 -13.18 5.52 26.21
N SER A 413 -12.34 6.01 27.13
CA SER A 413 -12.70 6.25 28.52
C SER A 413 -12.34 7.67 29.01
N PRO A 414 -13.12 8.26 29.93
CA PRO A 414 -14.41 7.80 30.45
C PRO A 414 -15.64 8.32 29.67
N ILE A 415 -15.46 8.98 28.51
CA ILE A 415 -16.56 9.61 27.76
C ILE A 415 -17.28 8.62 26.84
N ALA A 416 -16.58 7.59 26.34
CA ALA A 416 -17.10 6.60 25.38
C ALA A 416 -17.78 7.22 24.14
N ASP A 417 -17.12 8.20 23.52
CA ASP A 417 -17.58 8.85 22.28
C ASP A 417 -16.48 8.84 21.21
N ALA A 418 -16.64 7.93 20.25
CA ALA A 418 -15.80 7.82 19.05
C ALA A 418 -15.91 9.03 18.09
N GLN A 419 -16.80 10.00 18.35
CA GLN A 419 -16.92 11.26 17.60
C GLN A 419 -16.18 12.44 18.22
N MET A 420 -15.54 12.27 19.39
CA MET A 420 -14.58 13.24 19.93
C MET A 420 -13.40 13.44 18.97
N ARG A 421 -12.84 14.66 18.95
CA ARG A 421 -11.74 15.07 18.05
C ARG A 421 -10.72 15.89 18.82
N GLY A 422 -9.47 15.88 18.34
CA GLY A 422 -8.43 16.73 18.92
C GLY A 422 -8.67 18.24 18.72
N ALA A 423 -8.08 19.05 19.61
CA ALA A 423 -8.16 20.51 19.57
C ALA A 423 -6.90 21.13 20.22
N VAL A 424 -6.49 22.31 19.77
CA VAL A 424 -5.29 23.01 20.27
C VAL A 424 -5.59 24.48 20.52
N ILE A 425 -5.13 25.00 21.67
CA ILE A 425 -5.20 26.42 22.03
C ILE A 425 -3.76 26.89 22.35
N GLY A 426 -3.40 28.09 21.88
CA GLY A 426 -2.03 28.63 22.03
C GLY A 426 -1.12 28.46 20.81
N LEU A 427 -1.68 28.05 19.65
CA LEU A 427 -0.94 27.96 18.38
C LEU A 427 -0.24 29.27 18.01
N ARG A 428 0.99 29.15 17.50
CA ARG A 428 1.81 30.24 16.94
C ARG A 428 2.05 29.97 15.45
N SER A 429 2.51 30.98 14.69
CA SER A 429 2.98 30.80 13.31
C SER A 429 4.43 30.28 13.23
N ASP A 430 4.87 29.55 14.25
CA ASP A 430 6.23 29.07 14.40
C ASP A 430 6.28 27.57 14.01
N THR A 431 7.32 27.20 13.28
CA THR A 431 7.55 25.84 12.76
C THR A 431 8.92 25.29 13.18
N SER A 432 9.50 25.84 14.25
CA SER A 432 10.79 25.46 14.82
C SER A 432 10.81 24.07 15.49
N ILE A 433 12.01 23.66 15.94
CA ILE A 433 12.18 22.49 16.82
C ILE A 433 11.51 22.75 18.18
N GLU A 434 11.54 23.98 18.69
CA GLU A 434 10.84 24.41 19.92
C GLU A 434 9.31 24.24 19.79
N ASN A 435 8.74 24.56 18.62
CA ASN A 435 7.31 24.35 18.38
C ASN A 435 6.93 22.86 18.36
N LEU A 436 7.78 22.02 17.78
CA LEU A 436 7.63 20.57 17.83
C LEU A 436 7.75 20.06 19.26
N ALA A 437 8.76 20.52 20.01
CA ALA A 437 8.97 20.15 21.41
C ALA A 437 7.75 20.50 22.28
N LEU A 438 7.13 21.66 22.08
CA LEU A 438 5.89 22.06 22.74
C LEU A 438 4.67 21.22 22.32
N HIS A 439 4.53 20.88 21.03
CA HIS A 439 3.45 19.99 20.56
C HIS A 439 3.60 18.58 21.13
N TYR A 440 4.80 18.02 21.06
CA TYR A 440 5.18 16.74 21.67
C TYR A 440 4.90 16.72 23.17
N TYR A 441 5.35 17.75 23.90
CA TYR A 441 5.05 17.91 25.31
C TYR A 441 3.54 17.96 25.58
N GLY A 442 2.76 18.69 24.77
CA GLY A 442 1.30 18.74 24.87
C GLY A 442 0.63 17.37 24.67
N ALA A 443 1.20 16.49 23.84
CA ALA A 443 0.74 15.11 23.72
C ALA A 443 1.01 14.29 25.00
N LEU A 444 2.20 14.44 25.62
CA LEU A 444 2.52 13.79 26.90
C LEU A 444 1.61 14.30 28.04
N GLU A 445 1.44 15.63 28.11
CA GLU A 445 0.55 16.29 29.07
C GLU A 445 -0.90 15.80 28.91
N PHE A 446 -1.43 15.74 27.69
CA PHE A 446 -2.77 15.19 27.43
C PHE A 446 -2.91 13.73 27.90
N ILE A 447 -1.92 12.87 27.63
CA ILE A 447 -1.97 11.45 28.04
C ILE A 447 -2.04 11.33 29.57
N ALA A 448 -1.28 12.16 30.29
CA ALA A 448 -1.30 12.23 31.75
C ALA A 448 -2.63 12.82 32.29
N LEU A 449 -3.14 13.90 31.70
CA LEU A 449 -4.40 14.53 32.11
C LEU A 449 -5.63 13.63 31.85
N GLN A 450 -5.62 12.86 30.75
CA GLN A 450 -6.68 11.89 30.46
C GLN A 450 -6.53 10.62 31.30
N THR A 451 -5.31 10.16 31.62
CA THR A 451 -5.12 9.10 32.64
C THR A 451 -5.68 9.54 33.99
N ARG A 452 -5.41 10.78 34.41
CA ARG A 452 -6.05 11.36 35.61
C ARG A 452 -7.58 11.37 35.47
N GLN A 453 -8.14 11.76 34.33
CA GLN A 453 -9.59 11.75 34.11
C GLN A 453 -10.21 10.36 34.33
N ILE A 454 -9.56 9.30 33.84
CA ILE A 454 -10.01 7.92 34.04
C ILE A 454 -9.92 7.56 35.54
N VAL A 455 -8.79 7.82 36.20
CA VAL A 455 -8.58 7.47 37.62
C VAL A 455 -9.48 8.26 38.58
N ASP A 456 -9.62 9.58 38.40
CA ASP A 456 -10.56 10.42 39.15
C ASP A 456 -11.99 9.85 39.00
N THR A 457 -12.43 9.52 37.77
CA THR A 457 -13.78 8.97 37.50
C THR A 457 -14.00 7.58 38.10
N MET A 458 -12.97 6.73 38.18
CA MET A 458 -13.06 5.42 38.83
C MET A 458 -13.11 5.56 40.36
N ASN A 459 -12.27 6.43 40.93
CA ASN A 459 -12.24 6.66 42.38
C ASN A 459 -13.52 7.37 42.88
N GLU A 460 -14.12 8.28 42.10
CA GLU A 460 -15.46 8.84 42.35
C GLU A 460 -16.58 7.77 42.41
N ARG A 461 -16.32 6.55 41.92
CA ARG A 461 -17.25 5.41 41.91
C ARG A 461 -16.93 4.34 42.95
N GLY A 462 -15.92 4.54 43.80
CA GLY A 462 -15.58 3.65 44.90
C GLY A 462 -14.32 2.80 44.71
N TYR A 463 -13.64 2.90 43.56
CA TYR A 463 -12.27 2.38 43.44
C TYR A 463 -11.34 3.14 44.38
N GLN A 464 -10.24 2.49 44.80
CA GLN A 464 -9.31 3.05 45.79
C GLN A 464 -7.90 3.25 45.21
N ILE A 465 -7.80 3.53 43.91
CA ILE A 465 -6.54 3.62 43.16
C ILE A 465 -5.66 4.72 43.79
N SER A 466 -4.51 4.32 44.31
CA SER A 466 -3.53 5.21 44.96
C SER A 466 -2.10 4.98 44.50
N THR A 467 -1.86 4.02 43.59
CA THR A 467 -0.57 3.80 42.94
C THR A 467 -0.77 3.23 41.53
N ILE A 468 0.02 3.74 40.58
CA ILE A 468 0.02 3.28 39.18
C ILE A 468 1.22 2.35 38.99
N PHE A 469 1.02 1.20 38.36
CA PHE A 469 2.07 0.28 37.91
C PHE A 469 2.08 0.31 36.38
N MET A 470 3.11 0.89 35.77
CA MET A 470 3.16 1.22 34.35
C MET A 470 4.19 0.36 33.61
N SER A 471 3.82 -0.08 32.41
CA SER A 471 4.57 -1.02 31.59
C SER A 471 4.55 -0.64 30.10
N GLY A 472 5.22 -1.43 29.26
CA GLY A 472 5.32 -1.18 27.82
C GLY A 472 6.31 -0.07 27.45
N SER A 473 6.45 0.21 26.16
CA SER A 473 7.53 1.04 25.62
C SER A 473 7.49 2.50 26.09
N GLN A 474 6.33 3.01 26.51
CA GLN A 474 6.19 4.39 26.98
C GLN A 474 6.94 4.67 28.29
N THR A 475 7.30 3.66 29.10
CA THR A 475 8.06 3.88 30.35
C THR A 475 9.55 4.21 30.12
N LEU A 476 10.02 4.16 28.88
CA LEU A 476 11.32 4.73 28.50
C LEU A 476 11.29 6.26 28.58
N ASN A 477 10.12 6.86 28.37
CA ASN A 477 9.91 8.30 28.44
C ASN A 477 9.69 8.74 29.90
N ASP A 478 10.78 9.10 30.57
CA ASP A 478 10.77 9.52 31.98
C ASP A 478 9.97 10.81 32.22
N LEU A 479 9.97 11.75 31.27
CA LEU A 479 9.14 12.96 31.29
C LEU A 479 7.64 12.62 31.28
N LEU A 480 7.21 11.65 30.48
CA LEU A 480 5.83 11.16 30.48
C LEU A 480 5.45 10.49 31.81
N ILE A 481 6.32 9.63 32.37
CA ILE A 481 6.05 9.00 33.67
C ILE A 481 5.88 10.05 34.77
N HIS A 482 6.76 11.04 34.82
CA HIS A 482 6.70 12.09 35.85
C HIS A 482 5.45 12.98 35.68
N LEU A 483 4.99 13.20 34.45
CA LEU A 483 3.70 13.87 34.19
C LEU A 483 2.52 13.03 34.66
N ILE A 484 2.49 11.72 34.38
CA ILE A 484 1.44 10.82 34.87
C ILE A 484 1.40 10.84 36.40
N ALA A 485 2.55 10.69 37.07
CA ALA A 485 2.64 10.75 38.53
C ALA A 485 2.10 12.07 39.09
N SER A 486 2.58 13.20 38.56
CA SER A 486 2.27 14.54 39.05
C SER A 486 0.84 14.99 38.74
N CYS A 487 0.30 14.64 37.57
CA CYS A 487 -1.10 14.90 37.22
C CYS A 487 -2.05 14.08 38.09
N CYS A 488 -1.82 12.77 38.21
CA CYS A 488 -2.64 11.86 39.02
C CYS A 488 -2.41 12.00 40.53
N LYS A 489 -1.36 12.72 40.94
CA LYS A 489 -0.96 12.96 42.35
C LYS A 489 -0.69 11.67 43.13
N MET A 490 -0.12 10.68 42.45
CA MET A 490 0.18 9.35 43.00
C MET A 490 1.45 8.76 42.38
N PRO A 491 2.21 7.92 43.09
CA PRO A 491 3.44 7.33 42.55
C PRO A 491 3.16 6.40 41.36
N VAL A 492 4.10 6.41 40.41
CA VAL A 492 4.17 5.45 39.30
C VAL A 492 5.32 4.48 39.56
N ILE A 493 5.05 3.19 39.43
CA ILE A 493 5.99 2.09 39.61
C ILE A 493 6.25 1.45 38.24
N VAL A 494 7.51 1.32 37.86
CA VAL A 494 7.92 0.65 36.61
C VAL A 494 8.60 -0.68 36.98
N PRO A 495 8.13 -1.84 36.47
CA PRO A 495 8.74 -3.15 36.79
C PRO A 495 10.12 -3.31 36.14
N GLU A 496 10.90 -4.30 36.56
CA GLU A 496 12.24 -4.58 35.98
C GLU A 496 12.15 -4.99 34.49
N TYR A 497 11.28 -5.95 34.16
CA TYR A 497 11.18 -6.54 32.82
C TYR A 497 10.16 -5.85 31.90
N VAL A 498 10.16 -4.51 31.86
CA VAL A 498 9.17 -3.69 31.14
C VAL A 498 8.80 -4.22 29.74
N HIS A 499 9.80 -4.57 28.91
CA HIS A 499 9.58 -4.98 27.51
C HIS A 499 9.09 -6.42 27.34
N ALA A 500 9.05 -7.19 28.43
CA ALA A 500 8.61 -8.58 28.46
C ALA A 500 7.53 -8.85 29.52
N ALA A 501 6.93 -7.79 30.11
CA ALA A 501 5.99 -7.92 31.23
C ALA A 501 4.77 -8.80 30.90
N VAL A 502 4.21 -8.66 29.70
CA VAL A 502 3.19 -9.55 29.11
C VAL A 502 3.64 -11.02 29.18
N CYS A 503 4.74 -11.36 28.48
CA CYS A 503 5.28 -12.72 28.40
C CYS A 503 5.69 -13.28 29.78
N HIS A 504 6.15 -12.41 30.69
CA HIS A 504 6.55 -12.73 32.07
C HIS A 504 5.33 -13.08 32.94
N GLY A 505 4.23 -12.35 32.77
CA GLY A 505 2.94 -12.67 33.37
C GLY A 505 2.37 -14.00 32.86
N ALA A 506 2.42 -14.27 31.56
CA ALA A 506 2.08 -15.59 31.04
C ALA A 506 2.98 -16.70 31.61
N ALA A 507 4.27 -16.43 31.83
CA ALA A 507 5.17 -17.39 32.48
C ALA A 507 4.85 -17.62 33.97
N MET A 508 4.25 -16.65 34.66
CA MET A 508 3.67 -16.85 36.00
C MET A 508 2.39 -17.71 35.97
N LEU A 509 1.53 -17.54 34.96
CA LEU A 509 0.35 -18.42 34.76
C LEU A 509 0.78 -19.87 34.52
N ALA A 510 1.85 -20.08 33.75
CA ALA A 510 2.49 -21.38 33.56
C ALA A 510 3.02 -21.98 34.89
N ALA A 511 3.57 -21.16 35.78
CA ALA A 511 4.05 -21.58 37.09
C ALA A 511 2.92 -21.93 38.08
N MET A 512 1.83 -21.16 38.07
CA MET A 512 0.61 -21.47 38.85
C MET A 512 0.04 -22.84 38.44
N ALA A 513 -0.20 -23.04 37.14
CA ALA A 513 -0.75 -24.29 36.59
C ALA A 513 0.15 -25.51 36.90
N ALA A 514 1.47 -25.32 36.93
CA ALA A 514 2.43 -26.36 37.28
C ALA A 514 2.45 -26.71 38.79
N SER A 515 2.04 -25.79 39.67
CA SER A 515 1.86 -26.10 41.10
C SER A 515 0.59 -26.94 41.36
N GLN A 516 -0.41 -26.82 40.50
CA GLN A 516 -1.68 -27.55 40.59
C GLN A 516 -1.53 -29.04 40.20
N GLY A 517 -0.98 -29.82 41.14
CA GLY A 517 -0.85 -31.28 41.05
C GLY A 517 0.57 -31.84 41.21
N SER A 518 1.53 -31.07 41.75
CA SER A 518 2.91 -31.54 42.00
C SER A 518 3.04 -32.45 43.24
N GLY A 519 2.02 -32.50 44.10
CA GLY A 519 2.08 -33.12 45.44
C GLY A 519 2.55 -32.15 46.54
N GLU A 520 2.94 -30.93 46.17
CA GLU A 520 3.13 -29.80 47.09
C GLU A 520 1.80 -29.05 47.28
N GLU A 521 1.79 -28.06 48.18
CA GLU A 521 0.64 -27.17 48.37
C GLU A 521 0.45 -26.27 47.14
N SER A 522 -0.77 -26.26 46.58
CA SER A 522 -1.11 -25.49 45.39
C SER A 522 -0.97 -23.99 45.67
N LYS A 523 -0.18 -23.28 44.87
CA LYS A 523 -0.02 -21.83 44.99
C LYS A 523 -1.12 -21.10 44.24
N ASP A 524 -1.61 -20.01 44.82
CA ASP A 524 -2.44 -19.03 44.13
C ASP A 524 -1.60 -18.09 43.26
N LEU A 525 -2.27 -17.38 42.35
CA LEU A 525 -1.62 -16.46 41.41
C LEU A 525 -0.85 -15.33 42.11
N TRP A 526 -1.34 -14.80 43.24
CA TRP A 526 -0.70 -13.68 43.93
C TRP A 526 0.55 -14.13 44.71
N SER A 527 0.55 -15.35 45.26
CA SER A 527 1.73 -16.01 45.81
C SER A 527 2.82 -16.22 44.73
N ILE A 528 2.43 -16.66 43.53
CA ILE A 528 3.36 -16.78 42.38
C ILE A 528 3.90 -15.40 41.95
N MET A 529 3.03 -14.39 41.76
CA MET A 529 3.45 -13.02 41.43
C MET A 529 4.42 -12.47 42.49
N THR A 530 4.05 -12.58 43.77
CA THR A 530 4.89 -12.11 44.88
C THR A 530 6.22 -12.87 44.96
N GLN A 531 6.28 -14.15 44.58
CA GLN A 531 7.54 -14.89 44.47
C GLN A 531 8.39 -14.35 43.31
N MET A 532 7.82 -14.30 42.09
CA MET A 532 8.55 -14.16 40.83
C MET A 532 8.80 -12.70 40.37
N SER A 533 7.96 -11.74 40.77
CA SER A 533 8.14 -10.33 40.42
C SER A 533 9.38 -9.73 41.09
N LYS A 534 10.03 -8.80 40.40
CA LYS A 534 11.25 -8.12 40.85
C LYS A 534 10.96 -6.77 41.52
N PRO A 535 11.94 -6.10 42.15
CA PRO A 535 11.80 -4.73 42.62
C PRO A 535 11.43 -3.76 41.48
N GLY A 536 10.48 -2.87 41.73
CA GLY A 536 10.07 -1.83 40.78
C GLY A 536 10.79 -0.50 41.02
N ARG A 537 11.05 0.27 39.96
CA ARG A 537 11.48 1.67 40.04
C ARG A 537 10.28 2.55 40.39
N ARG A 538 10.24 3.09 41.61
CA ARG A 538 9.26 4.09 42.06
C ARG A 538 9.62 5.48 41.54
N LEU A 539 8.62 6.21 41.02
CA LEU A 539 8.68 7.63 40.69
C LEU A 539 7.51 8.34 41.38
N ASP A 540 7.81 9.26 42.28
CA ASP A 540 6.82 10.01 43.05
C ASP A 540 6.33 11.28 42.28
N PRO A 541 5.12 11.78 42.59
CA PRO A 541 4.64 13.06 42.05
C PRO A 541 5.53 14.23 42.47
N THR A 542 5.55 15.29 41.65
CA THR A 542 6.26 16.55 41.94
C THR A 542 5.86 17.12 43.30
N ALA A 543 6.84 17.47 44.12
CA ALA A 543 6.65 18.09 45.42
C ALA A 543 6.52 19.63 45.33
N ASP A 544 6.68 20.20 44.12
CA ASP A 544 6.65 21.64 43.89
C ASP A 544 5.20 22.17 43.84
N ALA A 545 4.93 23.17 44.68
CA ALA A 545 3.59 23.74 44.84
C ALA A 545 3.17 24.69 43.69
N ASP A 546 4.08 25.07 42.81
CA ASP A 546 3.81 25.93 41.66
C ASP A 546 3.55 25.06 40.43
N GLU A 547 4.31 23.98 40.24
CA GLU A 547 4.00 22.96 39.23
C GLU A 547 2.66 22.26 39.52
N GLN A 548 2.39 21.86 40.76
CA GLN A 548 1.09 21.27 41.13
C GLN A 548 -0.09 22.21 40.82
N ARG A 549 0.08 23.53 41.01
CA ARG A 549 -0.94 24.54 40.67
C ARG A 549 -1.09 24.70 39.16
N LEU A 550 0.00 24.65 38.41
CA LEU A 550 -0.04 24.71 36.94
C LEU A 550 -0.74 23.48 36.34
N LEU A 551 -0.35 22.26 36.76
CA LEU A 551 -0.97 21.02 36.27
C LEU A 551 -2.44 20.89 36.67
N GLN A 552 -2.83 21.41 37.83
CA GLN A 552 -4.24 21.52 38.23
C GLN A 552 -5.03 22.47 37.31
N ALA A 553 -4.48 23.65 36.98
CA ALA A 553 -5.10 24.57 36.03
C ALA A 553 -5.16 24.00 34.59
N LYS A 554 -4.12 23.26 34.16
CA LYS A 554 -4.12 22.51 32.89
C LYS A 554 -5.25 21.49 32.84
N TYR A 555 -5.47 20.73 33.93
CA TYR A 555 -6.58 19.77 34.02
C TYR A 555 -7.95 20.42 33.91
N GLU A 556 -8.17 21.55 34.58
CA GLU A 556 -9.44 22.29 34.52
C GLU A 556 -9.74 22.79 33.09
N VAL A 557 -8.73 23.26 32.35
CA VAL A 557 -8.90 23.64 30.94
C VAL A 557 -9.10 22.42 30.03
N PHE A 558 -8.41 21.30 30.29
CA PHE A 558 -8.60 20.03 29.58
C PHE A 558 -10.05 19.52 29.71
N LEU A 559 -10.62 19.52 30.92
CA LEU A 559 -12.03 19.14 31.14
C LEU A 559 -13.00 20.11 30.46
N ASP A 560 -12.69 21.41 30.45
CA ASP A 560 -13.48 22.43 29.75
C ASP A 560 -13.48 22.24 28.22
N MET A 561 -12.32 21.90 27.63
CA MET A 561 -12.19 21.55 26.21
C MET A 561 -13.00 20.28 25.89
N CYS A 562 -12.84 19.22 26.69
CA CYS A 562 -13.58 17.96 26.59
C CYS A 562 -15.10 18.20 26.59
N PHE A 563 -15.65 18.76 27.67
CA PHE A 563 -17.10 18.86 27.86
C PHE A 563 -17.79 19.97 27.06
N LYS A 564 -17.05 20.87 26.39
CA LYS A 564 -17.62 21.87 25.47
C LYS A 564 -17.74 21.36 24.03
N GLN A 565 -16.87 20.46 23.57
CA GLN A 565 -16.84 20.02 22.17
C GLN A 565 -18.17 19.35 21.71
N PRO A 566 -18.74 18.35 22.41
CA PRO A 566 -20.04 17.78 22.04
C PRO A 566 -21.17 18.82 22.03
N LYS A 567 -21.17 19.73 23.02
CA LYS A 567 -22.18 20.79 23.16
C LYS A 567 -22.10 21.83 22.03
N ALA A 568 -20.91 22.08 21.48
CA ALA A 568 -20.73 22.89 20.29
C ALA A 568 -21.27 22.18 19.03
N SER A 569 -20.92 20.90 18.83
CA SER A 569 -21.38 20.07 17.71
C SER A 569 -22.92 19.96 17.67
N GLN A 570 -23.54 19.64 18.81
CA GLN A 570 -24.99 19.51 18.91
C GLN A 570 -25.72 20.84 18.63
N ARG A 571 -25.11 21.99 18.96
CA ARG A 571 -25.63 23.33 18.66
C ARG A 571 -25.52 23.72 17.18
N SER A 572 -24.46 23.31 16.47
CA SER A 572 -24.34 23.57 15.02
C SER A 572 -25.31 22.69 14.21
N VAL A 573 -25.47 21.41 14.56
CA VAL A 573 -26.48 20.51 13.95
C VAL A 573 -27.89 21.05 14.15
N ASN A 574 -28.27 21.44 15.37
CA ASN A 574 -29.60 22.01 15.63
C ASN A 574 -29.86 23.32 14.87
N ARG A 575 -28.83 24.15 14.62
CA ARG A 575 -28.96 25.33 13.74
C ARG A 575 -29.21 24.96 12.28
N GLN A 576 -28.53 23.93 11.74
CA GLN A 576 -28.79 23.46 10.38
C GLN A 576 -30.21 22.88 10.22
N GLY A 577 -30.70 22.14 11.24
CA GLY A 577 -32.09 21.67 11.28
C GLY A 577 -33.11 22.82 11.22
N PHE A 578 -32.87 23.91 11.97
CA PHE A 578 -33.76 25.07 11.99
C PHE A 578 -33.80 25.82 10.65
N VAL A 579 -32.68 25.87 9.92
CA VAL A 579 -32.59 26.49 8.58
C VAL A 579 -33.33 25.69 7.51
N ARG A 580 -33.51 24.36 7.66
CA ARG A 580 -34.23 23.54 6.68
C ARG A 580 -35.75 23.65 6.74
N ASN A 581 -36.35 24.03 7.87
CA ASN A 581 -37.81 23.96 8.06
C ASN A 581 -38.55 25.30 7.94
N ASN A 582 -37.88 26.45 7.88
CA ASN A 582 -38.53 27.77 7.80
C ASN A 582 -38.10 28.56 6.55
N GLY A 583 -38.75 28.27 5.41
CA GLY A 583 -38.61 29.05 4.19
C GLY A 583 -39.39 30.36 4.24
N LEU A 584 -38.81 31.42 4.81
CA LEU A 584 -39.36 32.78 4.83
C LEU A 584 -38.24 33.83 4.74
N SER A 585 -38.53 34.95 4.07
CA SER A 585 -37.52 35.91 3.62
C SER A 585 -37.29 37.08 4.58
N LEU A 586 -36.02 37.37 4.87
CA LEU A 586 -35.37 38.70 4.97
C LEU A 586 -33.87 38.44 5.33
N ASN A 587 -32.83 39.06 4.75
CA ASN A 587 -32.45 40.47 4.71
C ASN A 587 -32.41 41.15 6.10
N VAL A 588 -31.28 41.77 6.46
CA VAL A 588 -30.88 42.17 7.85
C VAL A 588 -30.42 40.93 8.66
N CYS A 589 -29.30 40.91 9.39
CA CYS A 589 -28.41 42.00 9.84
C CYS A 589 -26.92 41.67 9.65
N LEU A 590 -26.13 42.63 9.15
CA LEU A 590 -24.66 42.59 9.18
C LEU A 590 -24.14 43.91 9.76
N ARG A 591 -24.00 43.95 11.10
CA ARG A 591 -23.44 45.07 11.87
C ARG A 591 -22.79 44.54 13.16
N LEU A 592 -21.82 45.30 13.66
CA LEU A 592 -20.94 45.01 14.80
C LEU A 592 -19.91 43.89 14.50
N SER A 593 -18.61 44.07 14.70
CA SER A 593 -17.92 45.30 15.16
C SER A 593 -16.50 45.41 14.59
N ALA A 594 -16.18 46.58 14.05
CA ALA A 594 -14.83 47.01 13.68
C ALA A 594 -14.77 48.55 13.79
N CYS A 595 -14.30 49.04 14.94
CA CYS A 595 -14.11 50.47 15.20
C CYS A 595 -12.62 50.79 15.33
N SER A 596 -12.31 52.08 15.20
CA SER A 596 -11.02 52.69 15.58
C SER A 596 -9.83 52.44 14.65
N LEU A 597 -9.85 53.12 13.50
CA LEU A 597 -8.80 54.10 13.18
C LEU A 597 -9.42 55.26 12.39
N TYR A 598 -8.85 56.47 12.53
CA TYR A 598 -9.49 57.76 12.20
C TYR A 598 -8.47 58.69 11.54
N ILE A 599 -8.91 59.90 11.09
CA ILE A 599 -8.07 61.05 10.66
C ILE A 599 -7.40 60.86 9.27
N LEU A 600 -7.50 61.78 8.28
CA LEU A 600 -8.26 63.04 8.14
C LEU A 600 -8.42 63.50 6.65
N LYS A 601 -9.21 64.57 6.45
CA LYS A 601 -9.24 65.54 5.30
C LYS A 601 -9.94 65.17 3.97
N LEU A 602 -11.20 65.59 3.92
CA LEU A 602 -11.91 66.20 2.77
C LEU A 602 -11.22 67.53 2.30
N PRO A 603 -11.53 68.17 1.13
CA PRO A 603 -12.90 68.35 0.60
C PRO A 603 -13.19 68.47 -0.93
N ARG A 604 -14.46 68.15 -1.29
CA ARG A 604 -15.37 68.78 -2.29
C ARG A 604 -14.92 69.00 -3.75
N LEU A 605 -15.72 68.49 -4.70
CA LEU A 605 -16.53 69.31 -5.63
C LEU A 605 -17.61 68.51 -6.40
N ALA A 606 -18.72 69.17 -6.73
CA ALA A 606 -19.88 68.76 -7.56
C ALA A 606 -20.81 70.02 -7.74
N PRO A 607 -21.95 70.04 -8.47
CA PRO A 607 -22.60 69.03 -9.36
C PRO A 607 -23.15 69.59 -10.72
N CYS A 608 -23.73 68.73 -11.60
CA CYS A 608 -24.92 68.93 -12.50
C CYS A 608 -25.11 67.71 -13.45
N ARG A 609 -26.29 67.16 -13.79
CA ARG A 609 -27.52 67.64 -14.50
C ARG A 609 -27.27 67.90 -16.02
N VAL A 610 -28.15 67.65 -17.03
CA VAL A 610 -29.54 67.09 -17.22
C VAL A 610 -29.80 66.99 -18.77
N VAL A 611 -30.74 66.23 -19.41
CA VAL A 611 -31.39 64.89 -19.25
C VAL A 611 -32.30 64.59 -20.50
N CYS A 612 -32.92 63.38 -20.60
CA CYS A 612 -34.16 63.00 -21.36
C CYS A 612 -34.18 62.42 -22.81
N ARG A 613 -34.99 61.35 -22.96
CA ARG A 613 -35.94 60.95 -24.07
C ARG A 613 -35.54 60.08 -25.28
N SER A 614 -36.54 59.29 -25.72
CA SER A 614 -36.70 58.46 -26.94
C SER A 614 -37.90 59.00 -27.78
N PRO A 615 -38.30 58.45 -28.98
CA PRO A 615 -38.99 57.15 -29.11
C PRO A 615 -38.94 56.37 -30.48
N SER A 616 -39.59 55.19 -30.51
CA SER A 616 -40.46 54.58 -31.58
C SER A 616 -39.98 54.02 -32.96
N THR A 617 -40.16 52.69 -33.12
CA THR A 617 -40.90 51.92 -34.18
C THR A 617 -40.47 51.77 -35.67
N THR A 618 -40.06 50.53 -36.07
CA THR A 618 -40.51 49.66 -37.24
C THR A 618 -40.50 50.19 -38.71
N PRO A 619 -40.77 49.39 -39.80
CA PRO A 619 -41.01 47.94 -39.97
C PRO A 619 -40.07 47.25 -41.04
N ALA A 620 -40.48 46.13 -41.66
CA ALA A 620 -39.75 45.32 -42.65
C ALA A 620 -40.34 45.40 -44.08
N GLU A 621 -39.69 44.82 -45.12
CA GLU A 621 -40.31 43.88 -46.09
C GLU A 621 -39.37 43.24 -47.17
N TRP A 622 -39.95 42.42 -48.05
CA TRP A 622 -39.42 41.35 -48.92
C TRP A 622 -38.69 41.72 -50.26
N ASN A 623 -37.98 40.71 -50.83
CA ASN A 623 -38.20 40.06 -52.16
C ASN A 623 -37.09 40.03 -53.27
N ARG A 624 -36.88 38.79 -53.78
CA ARG A 624 -36.66 38.32 -55.18
C ARG A 624 -35.36 38.53 -56.00
N GLU A 625 -34.95 37.39 -56.60
CA GLU A 625 -34.36 37.16 -57.96
C GLU A 625 -32.97 37.77 -58.33
N GLY A 626 -32.07 37.08 -59.05
CA GLY A 626 -32.05 35.67 -59.50
C GLY A 626 -30.88 35.32 -60.46
N LEU A 627 -30.58 34.02 -60.59
CA LEU A 627 -29.82 33.34 -61.68
C LEU A 627 -28.39 33.79 -62.07
N ASN A 628 -27.38 32.97 -61.75
CA ASN A 628 -26.82 32.00 -62.74
C ASN A 628 -25.76 31.03 -62.16
N THR A 629 -25.65 29.86 -62.81
CA THR A 629 -24.78 28.68 -62.56
C THR A 629 -23.62 28.63 -63.59
N PRO A 630 -22.67 27.64 -63.65
CA PRO A 630 -22.71 26.26 -63.12
C PRO A 630 -21.42 25.57 -62.57
N GLY A 631 -21.64 24.42 -61.91
CA GLY A 631 -20.70 23.28 -61.85
C GLY A 631 -19.77 23.20 -60.61
N PHE A 632 -19.31 22.02 -60.19
CA PHE A 632 -19.72 20.65 -60.56
C PHE A 632 -19.19 19.62 -59.52
N VAL A 633 -20.06 18.88 -58.82
CA VAL A 633 -19.72 17.65 -58.07
C VAL A 633 -20.92 16.68 -58.17
N TYR A 634 -20.66 15.39 -58.36
CA TYR A 634 -21.68 14.37 -58.60
C TYR A 634 -22.03 13.55 -57.33
N ALA A 635 -23.19 12.88 -57.35
CA ALA A 635 -23.68 12.01 -56.28
C ALA A 635 -24.03 10.60 -56.82
N ILE A 636 -24.33 9.63 -55.93
CA ILE A 636 -25.04 8.33 -56.10
C ILE A 636 -24.81 7.52 -54.80
N SER A 637 -25.75 6.81 -54.15
CA SER A 637 -27.22 6.64 -54.20
C SER A 637 -27.71 6.11 -52.82
N GLY A 638 -28.92 6.36 -52.29
CA GLY A 638 -30.23 5.71 -52.60
C GLY A 638 -30.41 4.38 -51.82
N PHE A 639 -31.51 3.97 -51.17
CA PHE A 639 -32.96 4.33 -51.06
C PHE A 639 -33.38 4.39 -49.53
N GLY A 640 -34.55 4.79 -48.99
CA GLY A 640 -35.96 4.94 -49.42
C GLY A 640 -36.84 3.75 -48.93
N SER A 641 -38.01 3.82 -48.25
CA SER A 641 -39.02 4.83 -47.78
C SER A 641 -39.73 4.27 -46.49
N TRP A 642 -40.88 4.63 -45.84
CA TRP A 642 -41.95 5.68 -45.71
C TRP A 642 -42.76 5.32 -44.39
N GLY A 643 -43.79 6.00 -43.81
CA GLY A 643 -44.44 7.31 -44.02
C GLY A 643 -45.87 7.45 -43.35
N ASN A 644 -46.09 8.48 -42.49
CA ASN A 644 -47.37 9.13 -42.04
C ASN A 644 -48.40 8.50 -41.04
N GLY A 645 -48.90 9.34 -40.10
CA GLY A 645 -50.28 9.36 -39.50
C GLY A 645 -50.55 8.65 -38.14
N CYS A 646 -51.66 8.88 -37.38
CA CYS A 646 -52.49 10.10 -37.10
C CYS A 646 -53.62 9.84 -36.02
N LEU A 647 -53.81 10.72 -34.99
CA LEU A 647 -54.95 10.80 -34.01
C LEU A 647 -55.26 9.55 -33.12
N GLY A 648 -56.02 9.57 -31.99
CA GLY A 648 -56.61 10.62 -31.11
C GLY A 648 -57.63 10.06 -30.06
N HIS A 649 -57.91 10.80 -28.94
CA HIS A 649 -59.00 10.57 -27.91
C HIS A 649 -58.94 9.29 -27.00
N LEU A 650 -59.58 9.12 -25.81
CA LEU A 650 -60.26 9.97 -24.78
C LEU A 650 -60.39 9.24 -23.38
N HIS A 651 -60.65 10.01 -22.30
CA HIS A 651 -61.21 9.68 -20.94
C HIS A 651 -61.06 8.30 -20.22
N GLY A 652 -60.80 8.34 -18.89
CA GLY A 652 -61.73 7.70 -17.91
C GLY A 652 -61.21 6.99 -16.64
N LEU A 653 -61.45 7.60 -15.45
CA LEU A 653 -61.71 6.96 -14.12
C LEU A 653 -60.60 6.23 -13.31
N ARG A 654 -60.89 6.06 -12.01
CA ARG A 654 -60.20 5.31 -10.90
C ARG A 654 -61.27 4.38 -10.23
N PRO A 655 -61.04 3.54 -9.17
CA PRO A 655 -59.87 3.37 -8.28
C PRO A 655 -59.51 1.91 -7.84
N GLN A 656 -58.65 1.80 -6.81
CA GLN A 656 -58.38 0.66 -5.90
C GLN A 656 -57.28 -0.39 -6.23
N LYS A 657 -56.84 -1.07 -5.16
CA LYS A 657 -55.77 -2.09 -4.96
C LYS A 657 -56.44 -3.33 -4.30
N PRO A 658 -55.80 -4.52 -4.13
CA PRO A 658 -54.36 -4.84 -4.24
C PRO A 658 -53.98 -6.16 -4.97
N PHE A 659 -52.66 -6.32 -5.18
CA PHE A 659 -51.87 -7.58 -5.27
C PHE A 659 -52.41 -8.83 -5.99
N GLN A 660 -51.74 -9.20 -7.10
CA GLN A 660 -51.19 -10.55 -7.28
C GLN A 660 -49.99 -10.54 -8.26
N ARG A 661 -49.16 -11.60 -8.25
CA ARG A 661 -47.93 -11.73 -9.06
C ARG A 661 -48.23 -12.24 -10.49
N THR A 662 -47.64 -11.61 -11.50
CA THR A 662 -46.76 -12.29 -12.48
C THR A 662 -45.98 -11.26 -13.31
N ALA A 663 -44.87 -11.68 -13.92
CA ALA A 663 -44.00 -10.82 -14.72
C ALA A 663 -44.30 -10.94 -16.22
N TYR A 664 -44.04 -9.88 -16.99
CA TYR A 664 -43.46 -10.01 -18.34
C TYR A 664 -42.70 -8.72 -18.72
N PHE A 665 -41.70 -8.85 -19.61
CA PHE A 665 -40.87 -7.76 -20.11
C PHE A 665 -41.66 -6.81 -21.04
N SER A 666 -41.27 -5.54 -21.05
CA SER A 666 -41.36 -4.68 -22.24
C SER A 666 -40.13 -3.77 -22.32
N HIS A 667 -39.63 -3.52 -23.54
CA HIS A 667 -38.30 -2.96 -23.76
C HIS A 667 -38.29 -1.42 -23.74
N ILE A 668 -37.41 -0.84 -22.93
CA ILE A 668 -36.86 0.49 -23.22
C ILE A 668 -35.78 0.32 -24.29
N THR A 669 -35.88 1.04 -25.41
CA THR A 669 -34.93 0.94 -26.52
C THR A 669 -33.59 1.60 -26.15
N PRO A 670 -32.44 0.98 -26.51
CA PRO A 670 -31.12 1.46 -26.08
C PRO A 670 -30.79 2.86 -26.60
N LEU A 671 -31.38 3.28 -27.73
CA LEU A 671 -31.12 4.59 -28.34
C LEU A 671 -31.62 5.76 -27.46
N HIS A 672 -32.72 5.59 -26.72
CA HIS A 672 -33.22 6.66 -25.84
C HIS A 672 -32.37 6.79 -24.56
N ALA A 673 -31.85 5.67 -24.04
CA ALA A 673 -30.86 5.69 -22.97
C ALA A 673 -29.51 6.28 -23.43
N MET A 674 -29.13 6.04 -24.69
CA MET A 674 -27.90 6.59 -25.28
C MET A 674 -27.99 8.11 -25.51
N LEU A 675 -29.18 8.62 -25.88
CA LEU A 675 -29.40 10.06 -26.08
C LEU A 675 -29.55 10.84 -24.77
N SER A 676 -30.18 10.27 -23.74
CA SER A 676 -30.22 10.93 -22.41
C SER A 676 -28.87 10.93 -21.70
N MET A 677 -27.96 10.01 -22.04
CA MET A 677 -26.57 9.98 -21.55
C MET A 677 -25.63 11.07 -22.09
N LEU A 678 -26.09 11.97 -22.97
CA LEU A 678 -25.26 13.00 -23.60
C LEU A 678 -25.33 14.40 -22.94
N ASN A 679 -26.20 14.57 -21.94
CA ASN A 679 -26.58 15.89 -21.39
C ASN A 679 -26.26 16.10 -19.89
N ASP A 680 -25.39 15.28 -19.28
CA ASP A 680 -24.95 15.44 -17.88
C ASP A 680 -23.46 15.78 -17.82
N GLU A 681 -23.16 17.05 -17.52
CA GLU A 681 -21.79 17.61 -17.48
C GLU A 681 -20.87 16.99 -16.41
N ARG A 682 -21.36 16.07 -15.57
CA ARG A 682 -20.54 15.37 -14.54
C ARG A 682 -20.15 13.95 -14.91
N ALA A 683 -20.56 13.45 -16.08
CA ALA A 683 -20.44 12.03 -16.47
C ALA A 683 -19.09 11.62 -17.12
N HIS A 684 -18.00 12.38 -16.92
CA HIS A 684 -16.89 12.42 -17.88
C HIS A 684 -15.85 11.27 -17.84
N TRP A 685 -15.74 10.48 -16.77
CA TRP A 685 -14.72 9.41 -16.66
C TRP A 685 -15.33 8.00 -16.52
N LYS A 686 -15.96 7.50 -17.60
CA LYS A 686 -16.83 6.30 -17.56
C LYS A 686 -16.18 5.01 -17.03
N ILE A 687 -14.87 4.82 -17.18
CA ILE A 687 -14.15 3.68 -16.56
C ILE A 687 -13.75 4.00 -15.12
N ALA A 688 -13.13 5.15 -14.85
CA ALA A 688 -12.70 5.52 -13.49
C ALA A 688 -13.88 5.68 -12.51
N ALA A 689 -15.08 6.03 -12.99
CA ALA A 689 -16.31 6.07 -12.20
C ALA A 689 -16.89 4.67 -11.86
N ARG A 690 -16.34 3.59 -12.41
CA ARG A 690 -16.80 2.20 -12.21
C ARG A 690 -15.73 1.26 -11.67
N LEU A 691 -14.45 1.53 -11.97
CA LEU A 691 -13.29 0.77 -11.50
C LEU A 691 -12.45 1.65 -10.58
N GLU A 692 -11.72 1.02 -9.66
CA GLU A 692 -10.72 1.68 -8.80
C GLU A 692 -9.61 0.71 -8.42
N LYS A 693 -8.54 1.25 -7.80
CA LYS A 693 -7.35 0.49 -7.38
C LYS A 693 -6.84 -0.40 -8.53
N LYS A 694 -6.49 -1.65 -8.21
CA LYS A 694 -6.01 -2.68 -9.13
C LYS A 694 -6.89 -2.90 -10.37
N ARG A 695 -8.22 -2.70 -10.30
CA ARG A 695 -9.09 -2.87 -11.48
C ARG A 695 -8.93 -1.73 -12.48
N LEU A 696 -8.76 -0.50 -12.00
CA LEU A 696 -8.49 0.65 -12.86
C LEU A 696 -7.08 0.57 -13.46
N LEU A 697 -6.07 0.21 -12.64
CA LEU A 697 -4.69 0.03 -13.11
C LEU A 697 -4.55 -1.06 -14.18
N ILE A 698 -5.20 -2.23 -14.01
CA ILE A 698 -5.21 -3.28 -15.04
C ILE A 698 -5.85 -2.76 -16.33
N ALA A 699 -6.99 -2.05 -16.25
CA ALA A 699 -7.64 -1.52 -17.44
C ALA A 699 -6.75 -0.49 -18.17
N VAL A 700 -6.05 0.38 -17.44
CA VAL A 700 -5.08 1.34 -18.00
C VAL A 700 -3.93 0.59 -18.68
N ASN A 701 -3.38 -0.45 -18.05
CA ASN A 701 -2.31 -1.28 -18.61
C ASN A 701 -2.78 -2.01 -19.89
N CYS A 702 -4.05 -2.41 -19.99
CA CYS A 702 -4.61 -2.95 -21.23
C CYS A 702 -4.66 -1.91 -22.38
N LEU A 703 -4.92 -0.63 -22.10
CA LEU A 703 -4.88 0.43 -23.13
C LEU A 703 -3.46 0.74 -23.58
N ALA A 704 -2.54 0.93 -22.62
CA ALA A 704 -1.13 1.18 -22.89
C ALA A 704 -0.48 -0.01 -23.61
N GLY A 705 -0.73 -1.22 -23.11
CA GLY A 705 -0.30 -2.48 -23.69
C GLY A 705 -0.85 -2.73 -25.10
N LEU A 706 -2.07 -2.28 -25.44
CA LEU A 706 -2.59 -2.36 -26.80
C LEU A 706 -1.79 -1.48 -27.78
N ALA A 707 -1.36 -0.29 -27.36
CA ALA A 707 -0.52 0.59 -28.17
C ALA A 707 0.90 0.01 -28.36
N ILE A 708 1.48 -0.57 -27.30
CA ILE A 708 2.82 -1.18 -27.36
C ILE A 708 2.81 -2.55 -28.08
N PHE A 709 1.71 -3.29 -28.03
CA PHE A 709 1.43 -4.48 -28.85
C PHE A 709 1.34 -4.13 -30.35
N PHE A 710 0.67 -3.04 -30.71
CA PHE A 710 0.69 -2.50 -32.08
C PHE A 710 2.13 -2.14 -32.53
N PHE A 711 2.89 -1.43 -31.70
CA PHE A 711 4.28 -1.07 -32.00
C PHE A 711 5.14 -2.31 -32.27
N GLY A 712 5.05 -3.34 -31.42
CA GLY A 712 5.77 -4.60 -31.62
C GLY A 712 5.32 -5.36 -32.87
N TYR A 713 4.04 -5.26 -33.22
CA TYR A 713 3.49 -5.86 -34.44
C TYR A 713 4.03 -5.18 -35.72
N ASP A 714 4.05 -3.85 -35.84
CA ASP A 714 4.64 -3.16 -37.01
C ASP A 714 6.16 -3.40 -37.11
N GLN A 715 6.85 -3.53 -35.98
CA GLN A 715 8.26 -3.92 -35.96
C GLN A 715 8.48 -5.36 -36.48
N GLY A 716 7.68 -6.34 -36.03
CA GLY A 716 7.82 -7.74 -36.45
C GLY A 716 7.32 -8.04 -37.87
N MET A 717 6.34 -7.29 -38.35
CA MET A 717 5.64 -7.52 -39.62
C MET A 717 6.55 -7.48 -40.84
N MET A 718 7.56 -6.59 -40.86
CA MET A 718 8.39 -6.40 -42.05
C MET A 718 9.22 -7.63 -42.44
N ALA A 719 9.48 -8.58 -41.52
CA ALA A 719 10.12 -9.85 -41.86
C ALA A 719 9.24 -10.65 -42.85
N GLY A 720 7.97 -10.90 -42.51
CA GLY A 720 7.04 -11.65 -43.37
C GLY A 720 6.63 -10.91 -44.65
N VAL A 721 6.65 -9.57 -44.65
CA VAL A 721 6.43 -8.75 -45.86
C VAL A 721 7.60 -8.86 -46.83
N ASN A 722 8.84 -8.77 -46.33
CA ASN A 722 10.05 -8.87 -47.15
C ASN A 722 10.24 -10.26 -47.78
N ASP A 723 9.76 -11.33 -47.12
CA ASP A 723 9.77 -12.71 -47.62
C ASP A 723 8.63 -13.03 -48.62
N SER A 724 7.80 -12.04 -48.99
CA SER A 724 6.72 -12.23 -49.97
C SER A 724 7.18 -12.04 -51.41
N LYS A 725 6.92 -13.03 -52.27
CA LYS A 725 7.31 -13.02 -53.70
C LYS A 725 6.74 -11.80 -54.43
N SER A 726 5.42 -11.59 -54.30
CA SER A 726 4.70 -10.52 -54.98
C SER A 726 5.08 -9.13 -54.48
N TYR A 727 5.61 -9.01 -53.25
CA TYR A 727 6.21 -7.79 -52.73
C TYR A 727 7.58 -7.52 -53.36
N VAL A 728 8.48 -8.51 -53.36
CA VAL A 728 9.85 -8.39 -53.90
C VAL A 728 9.84 -8.01 -55.39
N GLU A 729 8.95 -8.61 -56.18
CA GLU A 729 8.76 -8.26 -57.59
C GLU A 729 8.18 -6.85 -57.76
N ARG A 730 7.11 -6.51 -57.04
CA ARG A 730 6.45 -5.18 -57.19
C ARG A 730 7.31 -4.02 -56.71
N MET A 731 8.16 -4.23 -55.71
CA MET A 731 9.06 -3.20 -55.18
C MET A 731 10.42 -3.16 -55.91
N GLY A 732 10.63 -4.01 -56.92
CA GLY A 732 11.88 -4.04 -57.69
C GLY A 732 13.11 -4.47 -56.88
N LEU A 733 12.92 -5.29 -55.86
CA LEU A 733 13.97 -5.69 -54.90
C LEU A 733 14.80 -6.89 -55.38
N GLY A 734 14.26 -7.73 -56.25
CA GLY A 734 14.87 -8.99 -56.66
C GLY A 734 13.99 -9.79 -57.63
N TYR A 735 14.31 -11.07 -57.78
CA TYR A 735 13.55 -12.03 -58.58
C TYR A 735 13.52 -13.41 -57.92
N GLU A 736 12.52 -14.23 -58.23
CA GLU A 736 12.53 -15.66 -57.89
C GLU A 736 13.45 -16.45 -58.83
N LYS A 737 14.21 -17.40 -58.29
CA LYS A 737 14.94 -18.40 -59.08
C LYS A 737 14.87 -19.75 -58.39
N ASN A 738 14.34 -20.77 -59.08
CA ASN A 738 14.24 -22.15 -58.60
C ASN A 738 13.58 -22.31 -57.20
N GLY A 739 12.54 -21.53 -56.89
CA GLY A 739 11.84 -21.60 -55.60
C GLY A 739 12.43 -20.73 -54.49
N SER A 740 13.62 -20.15 -54.67
CA SER A 740 14.21 -19.20 -53.72
C SER A 740 14.10 -17.75 -54.21
N ILE A 741 13.81 -16.85 -53.27
CA ILE A 741 13.79 -15.41 -53.51
C ILE A 741 15.25 -14.91 -53.48
N THR A 742 15.69 -14.26 -54.57
CA THR A 742 17.03 -13.64 -54.64
C THR A 742 16.88 -12.13 -54.67
N VAL A 743 17.14 -11.47 -53.54
CA VAL A 743 17.19 -10.00 -53.45
C VAL A 743 18.46 -9.51 -54.15
N THR A 744 18.31 -8.65 -55.16
CA THR A 744 19.41 -8.02 -55.90
C THR A 744 19.71 -6.61 -55.40
N ASN A 745 18.73 -5.93 -54.80
CA ASN A 745 18.85 -4.56 -54.30
C ASN A 745 18.68 -4.51 -52.77
N THR A 746 19.67 -5.02 -52.05
CA THR A 746 19.70 -5.06 -50.58
C THR A 746 19.69 -3.66 -49.96
N LEU A 747 20.27 -2.65 -50.63
CA LEU A 747 20.23 -1.26 -50.18
C LEU A 747 18.81 -0.70 -50.18
N LEU A 748 18.02 -0.97 -51.23
CA LEU A 748 16.62 -0.53 -51.30
C LEU A 748 15.75 -1.26 -50.28
N GLN A 749 15.97 -2.57 -50.07
CA GLN A 749 15.28 -3.34 -49.04
C GLN A 749 15.57 -2.77 -47.64
N GLY A 750 16.86 -2.59 -47.31
CA GLY A 750 17.30 -1.99 -46.04
C GLY A 750 16.75 -0.58 -45.84
N GLY A 751 16.76 0.24 -46.90
CA GLY A 751 16.20 1.60 -46.89
C GLY A 751 14.68 1.65 -46.63
N ILE A 752 13.90 0.75 -47.25
CA ILE A 752 12.45 0.65 -47.03
C ILE A 752 12.13 0.24 -45.58
N VAL A 753 12.90 -0.68 -45.00
CA VAL A 753 12.73 -1.04 -43.58
C VAL A 753 13.18 0.12 -42.69
N SER A 754 14.32 0.75 -42.96
CA SER A 754 14.94 1.74 -42.07
C SER A 754 14.27 3.11 -42.08
N VAL A 755 13.62 3.54 -43.17
CA VAL A 755 12.95 4.85 -43.24
C VAL A 755 11.78 5.00 -42.26
N TYR A 756 11.21 3.89 -41.81
CA TYR A 756 10.25 3.85 -40.70
C TYR A 756 10.84 4.48 -39.41
N TYR A 757 12.11 4.20 -39.09
CA TYR A 757 12.77 4.79 -37.91
C TYR A 757 13.05 6.29 -38.08
N LEU A 758 13.25 6.77 -39.31
CA LEU A 758 13.28 8.22 -39.59
C LEU A 758 11.89 8.85 -39.33
N GLY A 759 10.81 8.12 -39.64
CA GLY A 759 9.45 8.48 -39.28
C GLY A 759 9.25 8.56 -37.77
N THR A 760 9.68 7.55 -37.00
CA THR A 760 9.55 7.57 -35.53
C THR A 760 10.36 8.66 -34.86
N LEU A 761 11.53 9.00 -35.42
CA LEU A 761 12.34 10.14 -34.99
C LEU A 761 11.59 11.47 -35.16
N VAL A 762 10.95 11.73 -36.32
CA VAL A 762 10.11 12.93 -36.50
C VAL A 762 8.85 12.87 -35.61
N GLY A 763 8.23 11.71 -35.51
CA GLY A 763 7.02 11.47 -34.72
C GLY A 763 7.20 11.72 -33.23
N CYS A 764 8.34 11.35 -32.64
CA CYS A 764 8.53 11.52 -31.20
C CYS A 764 8.62 13.00 -30.77
N PHE A 765 9.20 13.88 -31.60
CA PHE A 765 9.20 15.33 -31.36
C PHE A 765 7.78 15.93 -31.48
N MET A 766 6.97 15.44 -32.42
CA MET A 766 5.55 15.80 -32.50
C MET A 766 4.78 15.29 -31.28
N GLY A 767 5.04 14.04 -30.87
CA GLY A 767 4.38 13.36 -29.75
C GLY A 767 4.65 14.04 -28.41
N GLY A 768 5.90 14.36 -28.08
CA GLY A 768 6.21 15.08 -26.84
C GLY A 768 5.54 16.45 -26.76
N TYR A 769 5.51 17.21 -27.86
CA TYR A 769 4.82 18.50 -27.93
C TYR A 769 3.29 18.37 -27.83
N VAL A 770 2.68 17.40 -28.51
CA VAL A 770 1.23 17.16 -28.46
C VAL A 770 0.81 16.64 -27.08
N SER A 771 1.57 15.72 -26.50
CA SER A 771 1.35 15.12 -25.18
C SER A 771 1.39 16.14 -24.05
N ASP A 772 2.36 17.08 -24.07
CA ASP A 772 2.41 18.15 -23.06
C ASP A 772 1.28 19.18 -23.26
N ARG A 773 0.87 19.47 -24.50
CA ARG A 773 -0.11 20.53 -24.80
C ARG A 773 -1.58 20.10 -24.72
N PHE A 774 -1.89 18.84 -25.04
CA PHE A 774 -3.27 18.35 -25.19
C PHE A 774 -3.61 17.15 -24.28
N GLY A 775 -2.64 16.63 -23.53
CA GLY A 775 -2.82 15.48 -22.65
C GLY A 775 -2.36 14.18 -23.30
N ARG A 776 -2.11 13.18 -22.46
CA ARG A 776 -1.57 11.88 -22.87
C ARG A 776 -2.62 11.12 -23.71
N ILE A 777 -3.89 11.10 -23.29
CA ILE A 777 -4.97 10.39 -23.99
C ILE A 777 -5.22 10.96 -25.39
N MET A 778 -5.20 12.29 -25.54
CA MET A 778 -5.37 12.93 -26.85
C MET A 778 -4.15 12.71 -27.77
N SER A 779 -2.93 12.66 -27.20
CA SER A 779 -1.73 12.28 -27.96
C SER A 779 -1.77 10.83 -28.45
N LEU A 780 -2.27 9.89 -27.63
CA LEU A 780 -2.50 8.50 -28.06
C LEU A 780 -3.52 8.42 -29.19
N ALA A 781 -4.67 9.09 -29.07
CA ALA A 781 -5.69 9.11 -30.12
C ALA A 781 -5.19 9.74 -31.43
N PHE A 782 -4.38 10.81 -31.35
CA PHE A 782 -3.76 11.47 -32.51
C PHE A 782 -2.71 10.57 -33.18
N GLY A 783 -1.79 9.98 -32.41
CA GLY A 783 -0.78 9.05 -32.93
C GLY A 783 -1.40 7.81 -33.59
N ALA A 784 -2.47 7.27 -33.00
CA ALA A 784 -3.22 6.16 -33.58
C ALA A 784 -3.95 6.54 -34.87
N ALA A 785 -4.59 7.70 -34.94
CA ALA A 785 -5.23 8.20 -36.16
C ALA A 785 -4.21 8.43 -37.29
N TRP A 786 -3.02 8.93 -36.95
CA TRP A 786 -1.91 9.09 -37.89
C TRP A 786 -1.35 7.74 -38.36
N GLY A 787 -1.25 6.75 -37.47
CA GLY A 787 -0.88 5.38 -37.81
C GLY A 787 -1.89 4.72 -38.77
N ILE A 788 -3.20 4.95 -38.61
CA ILE A 788 -4.22 4.43 -39.54
C ILE A 788 -4.00 4.99 -40.95
N LEU A 789 -3.66 6.28 -41.07
CA LEU A 789 -3.31 6.90 -42.35
C LEU A 789 -2.05 6.26 -42.95
N GLY A 790 -0.97 6.12 -42.18
CA GLY A 790 0.27 5.46 -42.64
C GLY A 790 0.05 4.02 -43.09
N ALA A 791 -0.72 3.24 -42.33
CA ALA A 791 -1.06 1.86 -42.62
C ALA A 791 -1.92 1.73 -43.89
N ALA A 792 -2.95 2.58 -44.05
CA ALA A 792 -3.78 2.57 -45.26
C ALA A 792 -3.00 2.95 -46.52
N LEU A 793 -2.04 3.88 -46.41
CA LEU A 793 -1.13 4.23 -47.50
C LEU A 793 -0.16 3.08 -47.82
N GLN A 794 0.40 2.39 -46.83
CA GLN A 794 1.22 1.19 -47.07
C GLN A 794 0.41 0.06 -47.73
N CYS A 795 -0.83 -0.18 -47.28
CA CYS A 795 -1.74 -1.18 -47.85
C CYS A 795 -2.05 -0.96 -49.33
N THR A 796 -1.90 0.27 -49.82
CA THR A 796 -2.19 0.69 -51.19
C THR A 796 -0.93 0.85 -52.05
N ALA A 797 0.26 0.52 -51.53
CA ALA A 797 1.52 0.68 -52.25
C ALA A 797 1.57 -0.11 -53.57
N MET A 798 2.22 0.50 -54.57
CA MET A 798 2.38 -0.05 -55.93
C MET A 798 3.81 0.00 -56.46
N ASN A 799 4.69 0.78 -55.82
CA ASN A 799 6.08 1.03 -56.18
C ASN A 799 6.90 1.37 -54.92
N PRO A 800 8.24 1.24 -54.93
CA PRO A 800 9.06 1.43 -53.73
C PRO A 800 9.01 2.87 -53.19
N GLU A 801 8.84 3.88 -54.03
CA GLU A 801 8.77 5.29 -53.61
C GLU A 801 7.55 5.55 -52.71
N TRP A 802 6.39 4.98 -53.06
CA TRP A 802 5.19 5.09 -52.23
C TRP A 802 5.32 4.26 -50.95
N MET A 803 5.99 3.10 -50.99
CA MET A 803 6.27 2.33 -49.78
C MET A 803 7.19 3.10 -48.81
N ILE A 804 8.21 3.80 -49.33
CA ILE A 804 9.10 4.67 -48.54
C ILE A 804 8.31 5.81 -47.88
N ILE A 805 7.49 6.55 -48.65
CA ILE A 805 6.71 7.68 -48.15
C ILE A 805 5.65 7.21 -47.13
N SER A 806 4.95 6.12 -47.40
CA SER A 806 3.92 5.60 -46.50
C SER A 806 4.50 5.00 -45.21
N ARG A 807 5.70 4.38 -45.23
CA ARG A 807 6.41 3.97 -44.01
C ARG A 807 6.96 5.14 -43.21
N LEU A 808 7.40 6.22 -43.85
CA LEU A 808 7.74 7.47 -43.14
C LEU A 808 6.52 8.03 -42.39
N ILE A 809 5.34 8.05 -43.04
CA ILE A 809 4.08 8.49 -42.43
C ILE A 809 3.65 7.56 -41.29
N ASN A 810 3.77 6.23 -41.45
CA ASN A 810 3.46 5.27 -40.37
C ASN A 810 4.35 5.48 -39.14
N GLY A 811 5.66 5.64 -39.38
CA GLY A 811 6.65 5.89 -38.34
C GLY A 811 6.34 7.14 -37.53
N ILE A 812 5.83 8.21 -38.14
CA ILE A 812 5.39 9.40 -37.39
C ILE A 812 4.30 9.04 -36.37
N GLY A 813 3.32 8.21 -36.76
CA GLY A 813 2.27 7.70 -35.86
C GLY A 813 2.85 6.89 -34.69
N THR A 814 3.69 5.89 -34.97
CA THR A 814 4.30 5.06 -33.91
C THR A 814 5.29 5.85 -33.05
N GLY A 815 5.97 6.86 -33.59
CA GLY A 815 6.82 7.77 -32.83
C GLY A 815 6.04 8.61 -31.81
N ILE A 816 4.84 9.07 -32.17
CA ILE A 816 3.92 9.76 -31.24
C ILE A 816 3.49 8.82 -30.10
N LEU A 817 3.12 7.57 -30.44
CA LEU A 817 2.71 6.56 -29.45
C LEU A 817 3.87 6.21 -28.50
N ASN A 818 5.04 5.86 -29.03
CA ASN A 818 6.21 5.47 -28.24
C ASN A 818 6.73 6.60 -27.34
N ALA A 819 6.56 7.87 -27.74
CA ALA A 819 6.87 9.03 -26.89
C ALA A 819 5.83 9.28 -25.78
N THR A 820 4.59 8.77 -25.94
CA THR A 820 3.46 9.05 -25.05
C THR A 820 3.17 7.92 -24.05
N VAL A 821 3.16 6.65 -24.48
CA VAL A 821 2.68 5.53 -23.66
C VAL A 821 3.48 5.34 -22.36
N PRO A 822 4.83 5.29 -22.35
CA PRO A 822 5.59 5.05 -21.11
C PRO A 822 5.37 6.15 -20.06
N VAL A 823 5.11 7.39 -20.49
CA VAL A 823 4.80 8.53 -19.61
C VAL A 823 3.38 8.43 -19.05
N TYR A 824 2.41 8.00 -19.87
CA TYR A 824 1.05 7.73 -19.41
C TYR A 824 1.01 6.57 -18.39
N GLY A 825 1.81 5.52 -18.60
CA GLY A 825 2.01 4.44 -17.63
C GLY A 825 2.66 4.92 -16.33
N SER A 826 3.79 5.65 -16.41
CA SER A 826 4.54 6.08 -15.22
C SER A 826 3.81 7.15 -14.38
N GLU A 827 2.94 7.96 -14.99
CA GLU A 827 2.13 8.97 -14.30
C GLU A 827 0.84 8.43 -13.64
N LEU A 828 0.46 7.19 -13.95
CA LEU A 828 -0.72 6.50 -13.38
C LEU A 828 -0.37 5.33 -12.45
N ALA A 829 0.77 4.67 -12.66
CA ALA A 829 1.28 3.62 -11.77
C ALA A 829 1.62 4.16 -10.37
N ASP A 830 1.87 3.25 -9.43
CA ASP A 830 2.54 3.57 -8.17
C ASP A 830 4.06 3.39 -8.31
N TYR A 831 4.87 4.09 -7.51
CA TYR A 831 6.33 4.06 -7.67
C TYR A 831 6.91 2.66 -7.40
N GLU A 832 6.36 1.93 -6.42
CA GLU A 832 6.75 0.55 -6.07
C GLU A 832 6.50 -0.49 -7.18
N SER A 833 5.56 -0.19 -8.09
CA SER A 833 5.05 -1.12 -9.11
C SER A 833 5.22 -0.60 -10.54
N ARG A 834 5.90 0.54 -10.71
CA ARG A 834 6.10 1.22 -11.99
C ARG A 834 6.90 0.38 -12.97
N GLY A 835 7.93 -0.32 -12.49
CA GLY A 835 8.76 -1.20 -13.31
C GLY A 835 7.97 -2.40 -13.83
N MET A 836 7.21 -3.08 -12.96
CA MET A 836 6.29 -4.16 -13.31
C MET A 836 5.21 -3.71 -14.31
N PHE A 837 4.66 -2.50 -14.14
CA PHE A 837 3.62 -1.95 -15.02
C PHE A 837 4.14 -1.77 -16.46
N ILE A 838 5.29 -1.12 -16.62
CA ILE A 838 5.92 -0.88 -17.92
C ILE A 838 6.54 -2.18 -18.48
N ALA A 839 7.07 -3.07 -17.63
CA ALA A 839 7.51 -4.40 -18.06
C ALA A 839 6.37 -5.21 -18.71
N MET A 840 5.14 -5.12 -18.19
CA MET A 840 3.98 -5.79 -18.78
C MET A 840 3.60 -5.20 -20.15
N GLU A 841 3.77 -3.88 -20.33
CA GLU A 841 3.61 -3.24 -21.66
C GLU A 841 4.65 -3.78 -22.65
N PHE A 842 5.92 -3.89 -22.24
CA PHE A 842 6.98 -4.43 -23.10
C PHE A 842 6.96 -5.95 -23.28
N THR A 843 6.34 -6.71 -22.36
CA THR A 843 5.91 -8.10 -22.65
C THR A 843 4.95 -8.12 -23.84
N LEU A 844 3.93 -7.26 -23.83
CA LEU A 844 2.97 -7.16 -24.92
C LEU A 844 3.62 -6.68 -26.24
N ASN A 845 4.70 -5.91 -26.19
CA ASN A 845 5.52 -5.61 -27.39
C ASN A 845 6.00 -6.91 -28.07
N ILE A 846 6.62 -7.82 -27.33
CA ILE A 846 7.18 -9.05 -27.90
C ILE A 846 6.09 -10.03 -28.31
N VAL A 847 4.94 -10.06 -27.61
CA VAL A 847 3.76 -10.79 -28.09
C VAL A 847 3.25 -10.22 -29.43
N GLY A 848 3.36 -8.90 -29.66
CA GLY A 848 3.10 -8.26 -30.94
C GLY A 848 4.03 -8.74 -32.06
N VAL A 849 5.35 -8.80 -31.77
CA VAL A 849 6.36 -9.36 -32.69
C VAL A 849 6.07 -10.82 -33.03
N VAL A 850 5.72 -11.64 -32.02
CA VAL A 850 5.34 -13.06 -32.19
C VAL A 850 4.11 -13.18 -33.09
N VAL A 851 3.04 -12.42 -32.84
CA VAL A 851 1.81 -12.46 -33.67
C VAL A 851 2.09 -12.04 -35.11
N ALA A 852 2.89 -11.00 -35.32
CA ALA A 852 3.29 -10.57 -36.67
C ALA A 852 4.11 -11.65 -37.41
N TYR A 853 5.08 -12.28 -36.73
CA TYR A 853 5.92 -13.33 -37.30
C TYR A 853 5.10 -14.56 -37.71
N TRP A 854 4.26 -15.08 -36.81
CA TRP A 854 3.46 -16.27 -37.09
C TRP A 854 2.33 -16.02 -38.08
N LEU A 855 1.79 -14.80 -38.15
CA LEU A 855 0.87 -14.41 -39.23
C LEU A 855 1.57 -14.42 -40.59
N GLY A 856 2.76 -13.80 -40.71
CA GLY A 856 3.55 -13.81 -41.94
C GLY A 856 3.92 -15.23 -42.40
N PHE A 857 4.31 -16.10 -41.46
CA PHE A 857 4.57 -17.51 -41.70
C PHE A 857 3.33 -18.26 -42.21
N GLY A 858 2.16 -18.08 -41.55
CA GLY A 858 0.92 -18.73 -41.95
C GLY A 858 0.41 -18.29 -43.34
N LEU A 859 0.53 -17.00 -43.67
CA LEU A 859 0.08 -16.46 -44.96
C LEU A 859 0.92 -16.95 -46.14
N ARG A 860 2.17 -17.41 -45.93
CA ARG A 860 3.04 -17.98 -46.99
C ARG A 860 2.40 -19.18 -47.69
N TYR A 861 1.58 -19.95 -47.00
CA TYR A 861 0.92 -21.14 -47.55
C TYR A 861 -0.32 -20.82 -48.41
N ILE A 862 -0.81 -19.57 -48.41
CA ILE A 862 -1.93 -19.13 -49.25
C ILE A 862 -1.40 -18.90 -50.68
N ASP A 863 -2.09 -19.48 -51.67
CA ASP A 863 -1.79 -19.33 -53.10
C ASP A 863 -0.29 -19.55 -53.45
N ASN A 864 0.36 -20.50 -52.77
CA ASN A 864 1.79 -20.80 -52.87
C ASN A 864 2.73 -19.57 -52.71
N GLY A 865 2.31 -18.56 -51.93
CA GLY A 865 3.05 -17.33 -51.69
C GLY A 865 3.07 -16.36 -52.87
N THR A 866 2.17 -16.52 -53.86
CA THR A 866 2.08 -15.65 -55.05
C THR A 866 1.07 -14.51 -54.89
N SER A 867 0.11 -14.63 -53.97
CA SER A 867 -0.95 -13.64 -53.77
C SER A 867 -0.45 -12.38 -53.07
N GLU A 868 -0.92 -11.20 -53.52
CA GLU A 868 -0.66 -9.92 -52.84
C GLU A 868 -1.25 -9.86 -51.42
N PHE A 869 -2.21 -10.73 -51.11
CA PHE A 869 -2.80 -10.85 -49.77
C PHE A 869 -1.73 -11.15 -48.71
N GLN A 870 -0.67 -11.91 -49.06
CA GLN A 870 0.39 -12.31 -48.13
C GLN A 870 1.04 -11.11 -47.42
N TRP A 871 1.28 -10.01 -48.15
CA TRP A 871 1.93 -8.82 -47.59
C TRP A 871 0.97 -7.65 -47.33
N ARG A 872 -0.14 -7.52 -48.09
CA ARG A 872 -1.13 -6.47 -47.82
C ARG A 872 -1.98 -6.75 -46.57
N PHE A 873 -2.29 -8.02 -46.26
CA PHE A 873 -3.14 -8.32 -45.09
C PHE A 873 -2.49 -8.00 -43.74
N PRO A 874 -1.21 -8.34 -43.47
CA PRO A 874 -0.54 -7.95 -42.23
C PRO A 874 -0.55 -6.43 -42.01
N ILE A 875 -0.28 -5.66 -43.07
CA ILE A 875 -0.28 -4.19 -43.04
C ILE A 875 -1.70 -3.66 -42.77
N ALA A 876 -2.73 -4.30 -43.30
CA ALA A 876 -4.13 -3.93 -43.02
C ALA A 876 -4.56 -4.29 -41.60
N PHE A 877 -4.07 -5.40 -41.05
CA PHE A 877 -4.44 -5.87 -39.71
C PHE A 877 -4.03 -4.90 -38.60
N GLN A 878 -2.93 -4.15 -38.77
CA GLN A 878 -2.50 -3.13 -37.80
C GLN A 878 -3.56 -2.02 -37.61
N ILE A 879 -4.39 -1.75 -38.62
CA ILE A 879 -5.47 -0.75 -38.56
C ILE A 879 -6.53 -1.16 -37.51
N VAL A 880 -6.79 -2.46 -37.34
CA VAL A 880 -7.74 -2.97 -36.34
C VAL A 880 -7.26 -2.63 -34.93
N MET A 881 -5.95 -2.80 -34.68
CA MET A 881 -5.32 -2.49 -33.39
C MET A 881 -5.46 -0.99 -33.06
N LEU A 882 -5.18 -0.13 -34.05
CA LEU A 882 -5.26 1.33 -33.89
C LEU A 882 -6.69 1.84 -33.75
N LEU A 883 -7.66 1.25 -34.45
CA LEU A 883 -9.08 1.56 -34.27
C LEU A 883 -9.55 1.21 -32.85
N LEU A 884 -9.16 0.05 -32.32
CA LEU A 884 -9.45 -0.33 -30.93
C LEU A 884 -8.79 0.62 -29.93
N LEU A 885 -7.57 1.09 -30.20
CA LEU A 885 -6.86 2.07 -29.38
C LEU A 885 -7.57 3.44 -29.37
N ILE A 886 -8.00 3.96 -30.52
CA ILE A 886 -8.77 5.21 -30.62
C ILE A 886 -10.09 5.09 -29.86
N ILE A 887 -10.83 3.99 -30.07
CA ILE A 887 -12.10 3.74 -29.36
C ILE A 887 -11.84 3.66 -27.84
N GLY A 888 -10.78 2.98 -27.42
CA GLY A 888 -10.37 2.89 -26.01
C GLY A 888 -10.12 4.26 -25.38
N CYS A 889 -9.38 5.14 -26.04
CA CYS A 889 -9.02 6.48 -25.53
C CYS A 889 -10.23 7.31 -25.06
N TRP A 890 -11.42 7.11 -25.63
CA TRP A 890 -12.64 7.86 -25.26
C TRP A 890 -13.24 7.45 -23.89
N PHE A 891 -12.71 6.42 -23.22
CA PHE A 891 -13.27 5.90 -21.97
C PHE A 891 -12.33 5.99 -20.75
N PHE A 892 -11.04 6.28 -20.96
CA PHE A 892 -10.01 6.27 -19.92
C PHE A 892 -9.72 7.68 -19.34
N PRO A 893 -9.24 7.76 -18.08
CA PRO A 893 -8.87 9.03 -17.46
C PRO A 893 -7.58 9.61 -18.06
N GLU A 894 -7.49 10.93 -18.07
CA GLU A 894 -6.23 11.63 -18.37
C GLU A 894 -5.28 11.61 -17.15
N SER A 895 -3.98 11.79 -17.39
CA SER A 895 -2.94 11.80 -16.35
C SER A 895 -3.24 12.84 -15.25
N PRO A 896 -3.28 12.45 -13.95
CA PRO A 896 -3.51 13.38 -12.85
C PRO A 896 -2.39 14.42 -12.74
N ARG A 897 -1.14 14.05 -13.08
CA ARG A 897 -0.01 14.98 -13.14
C ARG A 897 -0.25 16.09 -14.19
N TRP A 898 -0.68 15.70 -15.40
CA TRP A 898 -0.99 16.66 -16.46
C TRP A 898 -2.23 17.51 -16.16
N LEU A 899 -3.25 16.93 -15.50
CA LEU A 899 -4.43 17.66 -15.03
C LEU A 899 -4.04 18.71 -13.98
N CYS A 900 -3.12 18.43 -13.05
CA CYS A 900 -2.55 19.44 -12.14
C CYS A 900 -1.81 20.54 -12.90
N MET A 901 -0.91 20.18 -13.83
CA MET A 901 -0.14 21.15 -14.65
C MET A 901 -1.05 22.08 -15.48
N THR A 902 -2.24 21.61 -15.87
CA THR A 902 -3.26 22.42 -16.59
C THR A 902 -4.28 23.11 -15.67
N GLY A 903 -4.09 23.06 -14.35
CA GLY A 903 -4.95 23.72 -13.37
C GLY A 903 -6.29 23.00 -13.08
N ARG A 904 -6.52 21.82 -13.66
CA ARG A 904 -7.75 21.02 -13.50
C ARG A 904 -7.72 20.19 -12.21
N ARG A 905 -7.52 20.89 -11.08
CA ARG A 905 -7.30 20.34 -9.73
C ARG A 905 -8.31 19.26 -9.34
N ASP A 906 -9.61 19.56 -9.49
CA ASP A 906 -10.68 18.69 -8.98
C ASP A 906 -10.76 17.37 -9.77
N GLU A 907 -10.46 17.41 -11.07
CA GLU A 907 -10.39 16.22 -11.92
C GLU A 907 -9.14 15.39 -11.64
N ALA A 908 -7.99 16.04 -11.44
CA ALA A 908 -6.75 15.36 -11.03
C ALA A 908 -6.97 14.61 -9.71
N PHE A 909 -7.53 15.28 -8.69
CA PHE A 909 -7.83 14.68 -7.39
C PHE A 909 -8.85 13.55 -7.50
N TYR A 910 -9.89 13.69 -8.35
CA TYR A 910 -10.84 12.61 -8.61
C TYR A 910 -10.16 11.37 -9.22
N VAL A 911 -9.35 11.56 -10.26
CA VAL A 911 -8.61 10.45 -10.91
C VAL A 911 -7.66 9.80 -9.91
N LEU A 912 -6.91 10.59 -9.14
CA LEU A 912 -5.96 10.11 -8.13
C LEU A 912 -6.64 9.32 -7.00
N LYS A 913 -7.77 9.83 -6.49
CA LYS A 913 -8.61 9.13 -5.50
C LYS A 913 -9.14 7.81 -6.04
N ARG A 914 -9.44 7.68 -7.34
CA ARG A 914 -9.88 6.40 -7.95
C ARG A 914 -8.71 5.46 -8.27
N LEU A 915 -7.50 5.96 -8.47
CA LEU A 915 -6.28 5.15 -8.62
C LEU A 915 -5.81 4.55 -7.28
N ARG A 916 -5.71 5.35 -6.22
CA ARG A 916 -5.35 4.87 -4.87
C ARG A 916 -6.54 4.22 -4.12
N GLY A 917 -7.76 4.52 -4.56
CA GLY A 917 -9.02 3.91 -4.12
C GLY A 917 -9.80 4.79 -3.15
N SER A 918 -11.14 4.72 -3.25
CA SER A 918 -12.02 5.74 -2.65
C SER A 918 -11.98 5.80 -1.12
N GLU A 919 -11.56 4.73 -0.45
CA GLU A 919 -11.35 4.69 1.01
C GLU A 919 -10.07 5.44 1.45
N ASN A 920 -8.98 5.39 0.66
CA ASN A 920 -7.70 5.99 1.03
C ASN A 920 -7.54 7.40 0.45
N GLU A 921 -8.49 8.28 0.80
CA GLU A 921 -8.48 9.68 0.39
C GLU A 921 -7.27 10.44 0.95
N HIS A 922 -6.70 10.00 2.08
CA HIS A 922 -5.50 10.61 2.66
C HIS A 922 -4.27 10.43 1.76
N ALA A 923 -3.97 9.20 1.29
CA ALA A 923 -2.84 8.97 0.39
C ALA A 923 -2.98 9.75 -0.93
N ALA A 924 -4.18 9.75 -1.52
CA ALA A 924 -4.47 10.57 -2.70
C ALA A 924 -4.30 12.08 -2.43
N MET A 925 -4.63 12.57 -1.23
CA MET A 925 -4.45 13.97 -0.86
C MET A 925 -2.98 14.34 -0.58
N VAL A 926 -2.15 13.41 -0.10
CA VAL A 926 -0.71 13.60 0.07
C VAL A 926 -0.04 13.71 -1.31
N GLU A 927 -0.23 12.71 -2.17
CA GLU A 927 0.32 12.68 -3.54
C GLU A 927 -0.15 13.90 -4.37
N MET A 928 -1.41 14.34 -4.19
CA MET A 928 -1.92 15.57 -4.82
C MET A 928 -1.15 16.84 -4.38
N ARG A 929 -0.77 16.94 -3.10
CA ARG A 929 0.00 18.10 -2.57
C ARG A 929 1.44 18.09 -3.07
N GLU A 930 2.06 16.92 -3.19
CA GLU A 930 3.41 16.75 -3.75
C GLU A 930 3.45 17.21 -5.21
N ILE A 931 2.50 16.74 -6.03
CA ILE A 931 2.33 17.18 -7.43
C ILE A 931 2.07 18.70 -7.49
N GLU A 932 1.22 19.26 -6.62
CA GLU A 932 0.97 20.72 -6.57
C GLU A 932 2.18 21.54 -6.14
N ALA A 933 3.05 21.03 -5.27
CA ALA A 933 4.27 21.71 -4.86
C ALA A 933 5.28 21.78 -6.02
N VAL A 934 5.49 20.66 -6.72
CA VAL A 934 6.35 20.59 -7.91
C VAL A 934 5.84 21.51 -9.01
N VAL A 935 4.53 21.47 -9.33
CA VAL A 935 3.93 22.33 -10.36
C VAL A 935 4.07 23.83 -10.03
N ARG A 936 4.10 24.23 -8.75
CA ARG A 936 4.37 25.63 -8.35
C ARG A 936 5.83 26.02 -8.58
N LEU A 937 6.78 25.21 -8.09
CA LEU A 937 8.22 25.45 -8.29
C LEU A 937 8.57 25.47 -9.79
N GLU A 938 7.98 24.58 -10.58
CA GLU A 938 8.13 24.54 -12.04
C GLU A 938 7.45 25.73 -12.75
N ALA A 939 6.44 26.36 -12.15
CA ALA A 939 5.79 27.56 -12.69
C ALA A 939 6.51 28.87 -12.31
N GLU A 940 7.23 28.90 -11.19
CA GLU A 940 8.10 30.00 -10.77
C GLU A 940 9.41 30.04 -11.61
N SER A 941 9.79 28.91 -12.22
CA SER A 941 10.81 28.83 -13.27
C SER A 941 10.30 29.45 -14.59
N GLU A 942 10.77 30.65 -14.96
CA GLU A 942 10.40 31.33 -16.22
C GLU A 942 10.98 30.66 -17.49
N GLU A 943 11.91 29.72 -17.36
CA GLU A 943 12.65 29.14 -18.50
C GLU A 943 11.77 28.27 -19.43
N LYS A 944 11.78 28.63 -20.72
CA LYS A 944 11.07 27.92 -21.80
C LYS A 944 11.97 26.90 -22.48
N THR A 945 12.22 25.78 -21.82
CA THR A 945 13.00 24.66 -22.35
C THR A 945 12.42 24.12 -23.67
N THR A 946 13.11 24.39 -24.78
CA THR A 946 12.87 23.75 -26.09
C THR A 946 13.76 22.52 -26.25
N TYR A 947 13.47 21.67 -27.22
CA TYR A 947 14.32 20.53 -27.57
C TYR A 947 15.80 20.93 -27.81
N PHE A 948 16.06 22.09 -28.40
CA PHE A 948 17.43 22.56 -28.64
C PHE A 948 18.16 22.91 -27.34
N HIS A 949 17.50 23.65 -26.44
CA HIS A 949 18.01 23.91 -25.09
C HIS A 949 18.29 22.60 -24.35
N MET A 950 17.32 21.67 -24.37
CA MET A 950 17.43 20.36 -23.72
C MET A 950 18.65 19.55 -24.17
N LEU A 951 19.01 19.58 -25.46
CA LEU A 951 20.13 18.79 -25.99
C LEU A 951 21.52 19.36 -25.62
N PHE A 952 21.66 20.69 -25.60
CA PHE A 952 22.97 21.37 -25.52
C PHE A 952 23.33 21.99 -24.16
N GLY A 953 22.44 21.96 -23.17
CA GLY A 953 22.75 22.49 -21.82
C GLY A 953 22.57 24.00 -21.67
N ILE A 954 21.89 24.64 -22.62
CA ILE A 954 21.68 26.09 -22.67
C ILE A 954 20.45 26.43 -21.81
N ASP A 955 20.61 27.32 -20.82
CA ASP A 955 19.56 27.83 -19.91
C ASP A 955 18.76 26.69 -19.24
N GLN A 956 19.38 26.03 -18.24
CA GLN A 956 18.84 24.83 -17.57
C GLN A 956 18.98 24.79 -16.02
N GLY A 957 19.69 25.74 -15.41
CA GLY A 957 20.07 25.69 -13.99
C GLY A 957 20.72 24.37 -13.54
N ASP A 958 20.54 24.03 -12.26
CA ASP A 958 21.14 22.85 -11.62
C ASP A 958 20.43 21.52 -11.95
N LEU A 959 19.34 21.54 -12.73
CA LEU A 959 18.59 20.34 -13.10
C LEU A 959 19.32 19.45 -14.12
N HIS A 960 20.37 19.98 -14.76
CA HIS A 960 21.28 19.29 -15.69
C HIS A 960 20.57 18.43 -16.76
N ILE A 961 19.49 18.96 -17.34
CA ILE A 961 18.59 18.23 -18.27
C ILE A 961 19.35 17.64 -19.46
N ALA A 962 20.38 18.33 -19.99
CA ALA A 962 21.21 17.82 -21.08
C ALA A 962 21.96 16.53 -20.76
N ARG A 963 22.44 16.35 -19.52
CA ARG A 963 23.03 15.08 -19.06
C ARG A 963 22.00 13.95 -19.16
N ARG A 964 20.76 14.22 -18.72
CA ARG A 964 19.65 13.26 -18.77
C ARG A 964 19.28 12.88 -20.21
N VAL A 965 19.25 13.86 -21.12
CA VAL A 965 19.06 13.65 -22.57
C VAL A 965 20.14 12.76 -23.17
N GLN A 966 21.42 13.01 -22.87
CA GLN A 966 22.52 12.17 -23.38
C GLN A 966 22.41 10.72 -22.85
N LEU A 967 22.09 10.53 -21.56
CA LEU A 967 21.92 9.19 -20.97
C LEU A 967 20.82 8.39 -21.67
N VAL A 968 19.63 8.97 -21.93
CA VAL A 968 18.55 8.22 -22.59
C VAL A 968 18.82 7.92 -24.06
N ILE A 969 19.51 8.82 -24.77
CA ILE A 969 19.93 8.59 -26.15
C ILE A 969 20.93 7.42 -26.20
N TRP A 970 21.99 7.47 -25.40
CA TRP A 970 23.05 6.45 -25.43
C TRP A 970 22.60 5.09 -24.89
N LEU A 971 21.74 5.03 -23.87
CA LEU A 971 21.21 3.76 -23.37
C LEU A 971 20.37 3.02 -24.41
N GLN A 972 19.57 3.76 -25.18
CA GLN A 972 18.76 3.20 -26.27
C GLN A 972 19.61 2.82 -27.48
N ILE A 973 20.65 3.58 -27.82
CA ILE A 973 21.63 3.19 -28.85
C ILE A 973 22.36 1.90 -28.45
N LEU A 974 22.82 1.79 -27.19
CA LEU A 974 23.44 0.58 -26.64
C LEU A 974 22.46 -0.61 -26.64
N GLN A 975 21.18 -0.40 -26.30
CA GLN A 975 20.15 -1.45 -26.40
C GLN A 975 20.08 -2.00 -27.83
N CYS A 976 20.07 -1.13 -28.85
CA CYS A 976 20.02 -1.55 -30.24
C CYS A 976 21.31 -2.28 -30.66
N TRP A 977 22.46 -1.66 -30.42
CA TRP A 977 23.79 -2.18 -30.81
C TRP A 977 24.23 -3.43 -30.04
N SER A 978 23.56 -3.79 -28.94
CA SER A 978 23.69 -5.10 -28.28
C SER A 978 23.40 -6.29 -29.19
N GLY A 979 22.77 -6.05 -30.35
CA GLY A 979 22.50 -7.02 -31.42
C GLY A 979 21.03 -7.37 -31.61
N ILE A 980 20.12 -6.98 -30.71
CA ILE A 980 18.79 -7.59 -30.59
C ILE A 980 17.94 -7.52 -31.87
N ALA A 981 17.87 -6.34 -32.52
CA ALA A 981 17.11 -6.18 -33.75
C ALA A 981 17.76 -6.94 -34.92
N GLY A 982 19.08 -7.10 -34.89
CA GLY A 982 19.80 -7.96 -35.82
C GLY A 982 19.46 -9.44 -35.63
N VAL A 983 19.49 -9.90 -34.38
CA VAL A 983 19.17 -11.29 -34.01
C VAL A 983 17.70 -11.63 -34.29
N THR A 984 16.75 -10.71 -34.13
CA THR A 984 15.32 -10.97 -34.38
C THR A 984 14.93 -10.83 -35.85
N MET A 985 15.42 -9.82 -36.58
CA MET A 985 15.10 -9.66 -38.01
C MET A 985 15.86 -10.64 -38.91
N TYR A 986 17.11 -10.96 -38.59
CA TYR A 986 17.96 -11.87 -39.37
C TYR A 986 18.14 -13.23 -38.69
N ALA A 987 17.25 -13.61 -37.76
CA ALA A 987 17.19 -14.96 -37.17
C ALA A 987 17.28 -16.07 -38.24
N PRO A 988 16.57 -15.99 -39.39
CA PRO A 988 16.70 -17.00 -40.43
C PRO A 988 18.12 -17.10 -40.99
N THR A 989 18.77 -15.97 -41.28
CA THR A 989 20.15 -15.95 -41.79
C THR A 989 21.14 -16.52 -40.77
N ILE A 990 20.96 -16.22 -39.48
CA ILE A 990 21.84 -16.70 -38.40
C ILE A 990 21.73 -18.23 -38.25
N PHE A 991 20.51 -18.79 -38.25
CA PHE A 991 20.33 -20.25 -38.16
C PHE A 991 20.68 -20.98 -39.48
N GLN A 992 20.59 -20.31 -40.63
CA GLN A 992 21.10 -20.85 -41.90
C GLN A 992 22.64 -20.94 -41.91
N ILE A 993 23.34 -19.96 -41.33
CA ILE A 993 24.81 -20.03 -41.10
C ILE A 993 25.16 -21.19 -40.16
N ALA A 994 24.29 -21.49 -39.19
CA ALA A 994 24.42 -22.66 -38.31
C ALA A 994 24.12 -24.02 -39.01
N GLY A 995 23.82 -24.02 -40.31
CA GLY A 995 23.69 -25.25 -41.12
C GLY A 995 22.29 -25.86 -41.20
N PHE A 996 21.24 -25.13 -40.80
CA PHE A 996 19.86 -25.62 -40.90
C PHE A 996 19.22 -25.37 -42.27
N ASP A 997 18.31 -26.26 -42.66
CA ASP A 997 17.49 -26.10 -43.87
C ASP A 997 16.52 -24.92 -43.75
N SER A 998 16.07 -24.39 -44.88
CA SER A 998 15.31 -23.13 -44.95
C SER A 998 13.91 -23.20 -44.32
N GLU A 999 13.30 -24.38 -44.21
CA GLU A 999 12.00 -24.53 -43.54
C GLU A 999 12.16 -24.61 -42.01
N LYS A 1000 13.07 -25.47 -41.54
CA LYS A 1000 13.44 -25.56 -40.11
C LYS A 1000 13.89 -24.24 -39.54
N THR A 1001 14.73 -23.53 -40.29
CA THR A 1001 15.25 -22.19 -39.96
C THR A 1001 14.14 -21.18 -39.63
N MET A 1002 13.00 -21.21 -40.34
CA MET A 1002 11.88 -20.29 -40.08
C MET A 1002 11.09 -20.67 -38.82
N TRP A 1003 10.73 -21.95 -38.61
CA TRP A 1003 9.98 -22.30 -37.40
C TRP A 1003 10.83 -22.26 -36.12
N ILE A 1004 12.15 -22.50 -36.21
CA ILE A 1004 13.09 -22.21 -35.11
C ILE A 1004 13.11 -20.70 -34.81
N SER A 1005 13.16 -19.83 -35.82
CA SER A 1005 13.06 -18.37 -35.62
C SER A 1005 11.74 -17.96 -34.94
N GLY A 1006 10.62 -18.57 -35.34
CA GLY A 1006 9.31 -18.36 -34.71
C GLY A 1006 9.24 -18.84 -33.25
N LEU A 1007 9.91 -19.95 -32.91
CA LEU A 1007 10.04 -20.44 -31.54
C LEU A 1007 10.97 -19.56 -30.69
N ASN A 1008 12.07 -19.04 -31.25
CA ASN A 1008 12.96 -18.11 -30.56
C ASN A 1008 12.18 -16.86 -30.09
N ASN A 1009 11.32 -16.31 -30.94
CA ASN A 1009 10.45 -15.18 -30.57
C ASN A 1009 9.44 -15.54 -29.46
N ILE A 1010 8.93 -16.78 -29.42
CA ILE A 1010 8.06 -17.26 -28.32
C ILE A 1010 8.86 -17.41 -27.00
N PHE A 1011 10.06 -18.00 -27.04
CA PHE A 1011 10.95 -18.09 -25.87
C PHE A 1011 11.33 -16.71 -25.34
N TYR A 1012 11.63 -15.77 -26.23
CA TYR A 1012 11.90 -14.37 -25.91
C TYR A 1012 10.68 -13.71 -25.22
N ALA A 1013 9.46 -13.92 -25.72
CA ALA A 1013 8.24 -13.42 -25.08
C ALA A 1013 8.08 -13.95 -23.65
N PHE A 1014 8.25 -15.26 -23.42
CA PHE A 1014 8.21 -15.83 -22.07
C PHE A 1014 9.32 -15.29 -21.16
N ALA A 1015 10.52 -15.02 -21.68
CA ALA A 1015 11.61 -14.45 -20.91
C ALA A 1015 11.29 -13.04 -20.35
N THR A 1016 10.49 -12.23 -21.07
CA THR A 1016 10.07 -10.90 -20.58
C THR A 1016 9.27 -10.97 -19.27
N LEU A 1017 8.52 -12.05 -19.03
CA LEU A 1017 7.75 -12.24 -17.80
C LEU A 1017 8.63 -12.36 -16.55
N ILE A 1018 9.91 -12.74 -16.71
CA ILE A 1018 10.88 -12.73 -15.61
C ILE A 1018 11.15 -11.28 -15.20
N CYS A 1019 11.38 -10.39 -16.17
CA CYS A 1019 11.61 -8.97 -15.93
C CYS A 1019 10.44 -8.32 -15.16
N VAL A 1020 9.20 -8.68 -15.50
CA VAL A 1020 7.97 -8.22 -14.81
C VAL A 1020 8.00 -8.48 -13.30
N VAL A 1021 8.61 -9.59 -12.85
CA VAL A 1021 8.67 -9.99 -11.43
C VAL A 1021 9.97 -9.53 -10.74
N THR A 1022 11.05 -9.29 -11.49
CA THR A 1022 12.38 -8.97 -10.94
C THR A 1022 12.75 -7.48 -10.93
N ILE A 1023 12.24 -6.67 -11.87
CA ILE A 1023 12.77 -5.32 -12.12
C ILE A 1023 12.66 -4.35 -10.92
N ASP A 1024 11.55 -4.38 -10.19
CA ASP A 1024 11.33 -3.55 -8.99
C ASP A 1024 11.99 -4.14 -7.72
N ARG A 1025 12.51 -5.38 -7.77
CA ARG A 1025 13.22 -6.06 -6.67
C ARG A 1025 14.74 -6.01 -6.79
N ILE A 1026 15.26 -6.09 -8.02
CA ILE A 1026 16.70 -6.20 -8.30
C ILE A 1026 17.32 -4.82 -8.63
N GLY A 1027 16.50 -3.84 -9.02
CA GLY A 1027 16.95 -2.51 -9.44
C GLY A 1027 17.34 -2.46 -10.92
N ARG A 1028 17.32 -1.25 -11.49
CA ARG A 1028 17.50 -1.03 -12.94
C ARG A 1028 18.97 -1.22 -13.35
N ARG A 1029 19.92 -0.76 -12.53
CA ARG A 1029 21.37 -0.77 -12.81
C ARG A 1029 21.97 -2.18 -12.74
N TRP A 1030 21.60 -2.97 -11.72
CA TRP A 1030 22.07 -4.35 -11.54
C TRP A 1030 21.56 -5.28 -12.63
N THR A 1031 20.29 -5.10 -13.02
CA THR A 1031 19.64 -5.80 -14.15
C THR A 1031 20.42 -5.61 -15.46
N LEU A 1032 20.85 -4.38 -15.76
CA LEU A 1032 21.66 -4.09 -16.95
C LEU A 1032 23.06 -4.75 -16.91
N TRP A 1033 23.76 -4.75 -15.77
CA TRP A 1033 25.08 -5.39 -15.66
C TRP A 1033 25.04 -6.89 -15.90
N TRP A 1034 24.15 -7.61 -15.20
CA TRP A 1034 24.04 -9.07 -15.33
C TRP A 1034 23.49 -9.49 -16.70
N GLY A 1035 22.55 -8.71 -17.25
CA GLY A 1035 22.10 -8.89 -18.62
C GLY A 1035 23.25 -8.81 -19.61
N ALA A 1036 24.03 -7.73 -19.57
CA ALA A 1036 25.14 -7.48 -20.50
C ALA A 1036 26.23 -8.55 -20.40
N ALA A 1037 26.55 -9.02 -19.18
CA ALA A 1037 27.49 -10.12 -18.97
C ALA A 1037 26.98 -11.43 -19.59
N GLY A 1038 25.72 -11.80 -19.32
CA GLY A 1038 25.11 -13.02 -19.89
C GLY A 1038 24.97 -12.97 -21.41
N GLN A 1039 24.59 -11.81 -21.97
CA GLN A 1039 24.50 -11.56 -23.40
C GLN A 1039 25.87 -11.63 -24.09
N ALA A 1040 26.91 -11.06 -23.49
CA ALA A 1040 28.28 -11.12 -24.01
C ALA A 1040 28.77 -12.56 -24.07
N VAL A 1041 28.64 -13.33 -22.98
CA VAL A 1041 29.02 -14.75 -22.93
C VAL A 1041 28.25 -15.57 -23.97
N ALA A 1042 26.92 -15.41 -24.05
CA ALA A 1042 26.10 -16.11 -25.03
C ALA A 1042 26.50 -15.78 -26.49
N MET A 1043 26.81 -14.52 -26.80
CA MET A 1043 27.23 -14.10 -28.14
C MET A 1043 28.64 -14.57 -28.52
N PHE A 1044 29.60 -14.54 -27.60
CA PHE A 1044 30.94 -15.11 -27.85
C PHE A 1044 30.89 -16.63 -28.06
N LEU A 1045 30.07 -17.35 -27.26
CA LEU A 1045 29.86 -18.78 -27.46
C LEU A 1045 29.12 -19.08 -28.76
N ALA A 1046 28.09 -18.32 -29.12
CA ALA A 1046 27.36 -18.50 -30.37
C ALA A 1046 28.26 -18.34 -31.61
N GLY A 1047 29.11 -17.30 -31.64
CA GLY A 1047 30.08 -17.09 -32.72
C GLY A 1047 31.13 -18.21 -32.80
N GLY A 1048 31.72 -18.62 -31.67
CA GLY A 1048 32.71 -19.70 -31.61
C GLY A 1048 32.14 -21.07 -32.01
N LEU A 1049 30.90 -21.37 -31.62
CA LEU A 1049 30.21 -22.61 -31.98
C LEU A 1049 29.78 -22.63 -33.45
N ALA A 1050 29.32 -21.50 -34.00
CA ALA A 1050 29.04 -21.37 -35.43
C ALA A 1050 30.32 -21.56 -36.26
N ARG A 1051 31.44 -20.96 -35.83
CA ARG A 1051 32.77 -21.20 -36.43
C ARG A 1051 33.18 -22.68 -36.38
N GLY A 1052 33.02 -23.33 -35.23
CA GLY A 1052 33.28 -24.76 -35.06
C GLY A 1052 32.47 -25.66 -36.01
N GLY A 1053 31.22 -25.30 -36.30
CA GLY A 1053 30.38 -25.98 -37.28
C GLY A 1053 30.80 -25.76 -38.74
N ILE A 1054 31.32 -24.57 -39.07
CA ILE A 1054 31.88 -24.27 -40.40
C ILE A 1054 33.20 -25.04 -40.63
N ASP A 1055 34.06 -25.09 -39.62
CA ASP A 1055 35.36 -25.76 -39.69
C ASP A 1055 35.28 -27.30 -39.57
N ASN A 1056 34.11 -27.87 -39.23
CA ASN A 1056 33.88 -29.32 -39.14
C ASN A 1056 32.61 -29.77 -39.91
N PRO A 1057 32.58 -29.74 -41.26
CA PRO A 1057 31.38 -30.01 -42.05
C PRO A 1057 30.73 -31.38 -41.77
N ASP A 1058 31.54 -32.44 -41.59
CA ASP A 1058 31.06 -33.80 -41.33
C ASP A 1058 30.26 -33.95 -40.02
N ASN A 1059 30.36 -32.97 -39.13
CA ASN A 1059 29.65 -32.94 -37.85
C ASN A 1059 28.92 -31.59 -37.61
N GLN A 1060 28.52 -30.89 -38.68
CA GLN A 1060 27.93 -29.55 -38.61
C GLN A 1060 26.65 -29.50 -37.76
N GLY A 1061 25.84 -30.57 -37.74
CA GLY A 1061 24.55 -30.64 -37.04
C GLY A 1061 24.63 -30.32 -35.54
N PRO A 1062 25.39 -31.09 -34.73
CA PRO A 1062 25.57 -30.81 -33.30
C PRO A 1062 26.13 -29.42 -33.00
N TRP A 1063 27.10 -28.92 -33.79
CA TRP A 1063 27.63 -27.56 -33.63
C TRP A 1063 26.55 -26.49 -33.90
N GLY A 1064 25.74 -26.68 -34.94
CA GLY A 1064 24.62 -25.81 -35.28
C GLY A 1064 23.56 -25.76 -34.18
N VAL A 1065 23.20 -26.91 -33.59
CA VAL A 1065 22.27 -26.97 -32.44
C VAL A 1065 22.85 -26.21 -31.24
N ALA A 1066 24.14 -26.37 -30.95
CA ALA A 1066 24.81 -25.68 -29.85
C ALA A 1066 24.85 -24.15 -30.06
N ALA A 1067 25.21 -23.70 -31.26
CA ALA A 1067 25.18 -22.27 -31.62
C ALA A 1067 23.78 -21.67 -31.52
N THR A 1068 22.75 -22.36 -32.04
CA THR A 1068 21.34 -21.96 -31.92
C THR A 1068 20.90 -21.86 -30.46
N SER A 1069 21.32 -22.79 -29.62
CA SER A 1069 21.01 -22.79 -28.18
C SER A 1069 21.59 -21.56 -27.47
N MET A 1070 22.76 -21.08 -27.89
CA MET A 1070 23.35 -19.84 -27.36
C MET A 1070 22.65 -18.58 -27.88
N VAL A 1071 22.12 -18.58 -29.10
CA VAL A 1071 21.28 -17.47 -29.61
C VAL A 1071 19.95 -17.38 -28.84
N TYR A 1072 19.34 -18.52 -28.50
CA TYR A 1072 18.17 -18.58 -27.61
C TYR A 1072 18.51 -18.10 -26.18
N LEU A 1073 19.68 -18.44 -25.66
CA LEU A 1073 20.13 -17.95 -24.35
C LEU A 1073 20.32 -16.42 -24.37
N TYR A 1074 20.87 -15.87 -25.46
CA TYR A 1074 21.01 -14.42 -25.64
C TYR A 1074 19.65 -13.70 -25.66
N THR A 1075 18.67 -14.18 -26.45
CA THR A 1075 17.33 -13.54 -26.52
C THR A 1075 16.57 -13.69 -25.20
N PHE A 1076 16.73 -14.83 -24.52
CA PHE A 1076 16.19 -15.04 -23.18
C PHE A 1076 16.78 -14.06 -22.16
N VAL A 1077 18.11 -13.91 -22.09
CA VAL A 1077 18.76 -12.94 -21.18
C VAL A 1077 18.36 -11.51 -21.54
N PHE A 1078 18.29 -11.15 -22.83
CA PHE A 1078 17.81 -9.84 -23.27
C PHE A 1078 16.38 -9.55 -22.78
N GLY A 1079 15.45 -10.50 -22.96
CA GLY A 1079 14.06 -10.36 -22.50
C GLY A 1079 13.92 -10.26 -20.99
N ALA A 1080 14.70 -11.04 -20.24
CA ALA A 1080 14.69 -10.99 -18.78
C ALA A 1080 15.33 -9.72 -18.19
N THR A 1081 16.10 -8.94 -18.97
CA THR A 1081 16.90 -7.81 -18.46
C THR A 1081 16.84 -6.52 -19.31
N TRP A 1082 17.49 -6.52 -20.48
CA TRP A 1082 17.77 -5.31 -21.27
C TRP A 1082 16.58 -4.76 -22.06
N LEU A 1083 15.47 -5.49 -22.22
CA LEU A 1083 14.30 -4.98 -22.94
C LEU A 1083 13.66 -3.77 -22.23
N THR A 1084 13.28 -3.92 -20.96
CA THR A 1084 12.42 -2.95 -20.28
C THR A 1084 13.19 -1.71 -19.80
N VAL A 1085 14.39 -1.89 -19.24
CA VAL A 1085 15.09 -0.81 -18.52
C VAL A 1085 15.35 0.44 -19.39
N PRO A 1086 15.80 0.34 -20.67
CA PRO A 1086 16.00 1.51 -21.53
C PRO A 1086 14.73 2.31 -21.89
N TRP A 1087 13.54 1.72 -21.70
CA TRP A 1087 12.24 2.37 -21.91
C TRP A 1087 11.60 2.87 -20.61
N LEU A 1088 11.92 2.22 -19.48
CA LEU A 1088 11.55 2.66 -18.14
C LEU A 1088 12.35 3.90 -17.71
N TYR A 1089 13.67 3.90 -17.94
CA TYR A 1089 14.57 4.97 -17.48
C TYR A 1089 14.19 6.38 -18.00
N PRO A 1090 13.83 6.59 -19.28
CA PRO A 1090 13.37 7.89 -19.77
C PRO A 1090 12.00 8.31 -19.22
N ALA A 1091 11.17 7.38 -18.76
CA ALA A 1091 9.91 7.67 -18.08
C ALA A 1091 10.09 7.98 -16.58
N GLU A 1092 11.25 7.67 -16.01
CA GLU A 1092 11.62 7.92 -14.61
C GLU A 1092 12.49 9.18 -14.42
N ILE A 1093 13.44 9.48 -15.33
CA ILE A 1093 14.48 10.50 -15.04
C ILE A 1093 14.20 11.96 -15.42
N PHE A 1094 13.02 12.32 -15.94
CA PHE A 1094 12.76 13.71 -16.37
C PHE A 1094 11.78 14.48 -15.45
N PRO A 1095 12.05 15.77 -15.16
CA PRO A 1095 11.13 16.65 -14.43
C PRO A 1095 9.77 16.76 -15.14
N LEU A 1096 8.72 17.04 -14.39
CA LEU A 1096 7.33 16.99 -14.86
C LEU A 1096 7.07 17.94 -16.07
N LYS A 1097 7.51 19.20 -15.99
CA LYS A 1097 7.41 20.26 -17.04
C LYS A 1097 8.02 19.88 -18.39
N VAL A 1098 8.90 18.88 -18.43
CA VAL A 1098 9.59 18.42 -19.65
C VAL A 1098 9.43 16.93 -19.92
N ARG A 1099 8.65 16.17 -19.15
CA ARG A 1099 8.69 14.70 -19.12
C ARG A 1099 8.41 14.03 -20.47
N ALA A 1100 7.40 14.47 -21.23
CA ALA A 1100 7.12 13.87 -22.54
C ALA A 1100 8.15 14.27 -23.61
N LYS A 1101 8.69 15.49 -23.56
CA LYS A 1101 9.83 15.91 -24.41
C LYS A 1101 11.11 15.13 -24.05
N GLY A 1102 11.30 14.81 -22.78
CA GLY A 1102 12.39 13.98 -22.28
C GLY A 1102 12.30 12.54 -22.78
N ASN A 1103 11.15 11.90 -22.59
CA ASN A 1103 10.90 10.54 -23.08
C ASN A 1103 11.05 10.43 -24.61
N ALA A 1104 10.66 11.46 -25.37
CA ALA A 1104 10.90 11.53 -26.81
C ALA A 1104 12.39 11.37 -27.20
N TRP A 1105 13.34 11.88 -26.39
CA TRP A 1105 14.78 11.66 -26.66
C TRP A 1105 15.22 10.20 -26.52
N GLY A 1106 14.55 9.40 -25.69
CA GLY A 1106 14.73 7.95 -25.69
C GLY A 1106 14.31 7.33 -27.03
N VAL A 1107 13.18 7.77 -27.59
CA VAL A 1107 12.71 7.34 -28.92
C VAL A 1107 13.65 7.81 -30.03
N VAL A 1108 14.30 8.99 -29.91
CA VAL A 1108 15.37 9.42 -30.82
C VAL A 1108 16.55 8.45 -30.77
N GLY A 1109 17.06 8.14 -29.57
CA GLY A 1109 18.16 7.17 -29.39
C GLY A 1109 17.86 5.79 -29.98
N TRP A 1110 16.65 5.29 -29.73
CA TRP A 1110 16.16 4.03 -30.28
C TRP A 1110 16.03 4.06 -31.82
N SER A 1111 15.51 5.16 -32.36
CA SER A 1111 15.35 5.36 -33.81
C SER A 1111 16.71 5.44 -34.52
N LEU A 1112 17.70 6.11 -33.92
CA LEU A 1112 19.07 6.17 -34.44
C LEU A 1112 19.77 4.80 -34.31
N GLY A 1113 19.64 4.12 -33.16
CA GLY A 1113 20.24 2.82 -32.90
C GLY A 1113 19.72 1.74 -33.85
N ASN A 1114 18.40 1.56 -33.97
CA ASN A 1114 17.81 0.58 -34.87
C ASN A 1114 17.87 1.01 -36.34
N GLY A 1115 17.71 2.30 -36.65
CA GLY A 1115 17.84 2.79 -38.03
C GLY A 1115 19.23 2.54 -38.61
N SER A 1116 20.28 2.85 -37.83
CA SER A 1116 21.67 2.58 -38.24
C SER A 1116 21.97 1.07 -38.32
N LEU A 1117 21.59 0.29 -37.31
CA LEU A 1117 21.84 -1.15 -37.31
C LEU A 1117 21.12 -1.86 -38.48
N THR A 1118 19.84 -1.56 -38.71
CA THR A 1118 19.04 -2.16 -39.80
C THR A 1118 19.65 -1.91 -41.18
N LEU A 1119 20.16 -0.70 -41.41
CA LEU A 1119 20.74 -0.32 -42.71
C LEU A 1119 22.12 -0.95 -42.94
N VAL A 1120 22.94 -1.08 -41.90
CA VAL A 1120 24.35 -1.49 -42.01
C VAL A 1120 24.54 -3.00 -41.85
N LEU A 1121 23.71 -3.68 -41.06
CA LEU A 1121 23.90 -5.08 -40.68
C LEU A 1121 23.94 -6.09 -41.86
N PRO A 1122 23.17 -5.95 -42.95
CA PRO A 1122 23.32 -6.81 -44.12
C PRO A 1122 24.73 -6.79 -44.72
N TYR A 1123 25.40 -5.64 -44.70
CA TYR A 1123 26.79 -5.50 -45.17
C TYR A 1123 27.78 -6.14 -44.18
N ILE A 1124 27.52 -6.06 -42.87
CA ILE A 1124 28.37 -6.70 -41.86
C ILE A 1124 28.31 -8.22 -41.99
N PHE A 1125 27.12 -8.82 -42.05
CA PHE A 1125 26.98 -10.27 -42.25
C PHE A 1125 27.62 -10.74 -43.57
N ALA A 1126 27.48 -9.98 -44.65
CA ALA A 1126 28.12 -10.30 -45.93
C ALA A 1126 29.66 -10.17 -45.91
N ALA A 1127 30.23 -9.35 -45.03
CA ALA A 1127 31.66 -9.08 -44.95
C ALA A 1127 32.42 -9.95 -43.93
N ILE A 1128 31.82 -10.25 -42.77
CA ILE A 1128 32.49 -10.95 -41.66
C ILE A 1128 31.75 -12.19 -41.11
N GLY A 1129 30.58 -12.53 -41.66
CA GLY A 1129 29.86 -13.77 -41.37
C GLY A 1129 29.53 -13.95 -39.87
N GLU A 1130 29.93 -15.09 -39.33
CA GLU A 1130 29.74 -15.48 -37.93
C GLU A 1130 30.39 -14.52 -36.92
N ASN A 1131 31.43 -13.79 -37.33
CA ASN A 1131 32.15 -12.85 -36.46
C ASN A 1131 31.31 -11.60 -36.11
N THR A 1132 30.18 -11.40 -36.80
CA THR A 1132 29.15 -10.42 -36.39
C THR A 1132 28.67 -10.68 -34.95
N LEU A 1133 28.59 -11.95 -34.52
CA LEU A 1133 28.21 -12.31 -33.15
C LEU A 1133 29.31 -11.93 -32.14
N HIS A 1134 30.59 -12.04 -32.51
CA HIS A 1134 31.70 -11.54 -31.70
C HIS A 1134 31.67 -10.02 -31.52
N VAL A 1135 31.25 -9.26 -32.55
CA VAL A 1135 31.05 -7.81 -32.45
C VAL A 1135 29.94 -7.48 -31.45
N PHE A 1136 28.79 -8.16 -31.51
CA PHE A 1136 27.73 -8.00 -30.51
C PHE A 1136 28.22 -8.36 -29.10
N GLY A 1137 28.97 -9.46 -28.94
CA GLY A 1137 29.58 -9.84 -27.66
C GLY A 1137 30.48 -8.75 -27.08
N ALA A 1138 31.32 -8.13 -27.92
CA ALA A 1138 32.19 -7.03 -27.54
C ALA A 1138 31.41 -5.76 -27.14
N VAL A 1139 30.36 -5.39 -27.90
CA VAL A 1139 29.50 -4.24 -27.54
C VAL A 1139 28.83 -4.45 -26.19
N ASN A 1140 28.25 -5.63 -25.93
CA ASN A 1140 27.65 -5.94 -24.63
C ASN A 1140 28.67 -5.84 -23.48
N LEU A 1141 29.91 -6.30 -23.68
CA LEU A 1141 30.96 -6.18 -22.68
C LEU A 1141 31.37 -4.72 -22.43
N ILE A 1142 31.40 -3.88 -23.47
CA ILE A 1142 31.66 -2.43 -23.38
C ILE A 1142 30.51 -1.68 -22.68
N SER A 1143 29.27 -2.16 -22.76
CA SER A 1143 28.12 -1.59 -22.02
C SER A 1143 28.33 -1.60 -20.50
N ILE A 1144 29.00 -2.62 -19.96
CA ILE A 1144 29.15 -2.84 -18.50
C ILE A 1144 29.83 -1.65 -17.80
N PRO A 1145 31.06 -1.20 -18.17
CA PRO A 1145 31.70 -0.04 -17.55
C PRO A 1145 30.94 1.27 -17.80
N ILE A 1146 30.24 1.41 -18.94
CA ILE A 1146 29.44 2.61 -19.26
C ILE A 1146 28.23 2.72 -18.30
N VAL A 1147 27.46 1.63 -18.15
CA VAL A 1147 26.34 1.56 -17.19
C VAL A 1147 26.85 1.70 -15.76
N TRP A 1148 28.02 1.14 -15.44
CA TRP A 1148 28.63 1.28 -14.11
C TRP A 1148 29.02 2.73 -13.79
N ALA A 1149 29.64 3.45 -14.72
CA ALA A 1149 30.18 4.78 -14.45
C ALA A 1149 29.15 5.92 -14.46
N PHE A 1150 28.16 5.87 -15.37
CA PHE A 1150 27.35 7.06 -15.71
C PHE A 1150 25.86 6.98 -15.33
N TYR A 1151 25.32 5.78 -15.09
CA TYR A 1151 23.89 5.58 -14.83
C TYR A 1151 23.66 5.39 -13.32
N PRO A 1152 23.03 6.37 -12.62
CA PRO A 1152 22.55 6.19 -11.25
C PRO A 1152 21.27 5.35 -11.20
N GLU A 1153 20.95 4.82 -10.03
CA GLU A 1153 19.80 3.91 -9.83
C GLU A 1153 18.49 4.70 -9.71
N SER A 1154 17.41 4.20 -10.32
CA SER A 1154 16.08 4.84 -10.30
C SER A 1154 15.03 4.02 -9.54
N SER A 1155 15.35 2.79 -9.15
CA SER A 1155 14.42 1.86 -8.47
C SER A 1155 13.95 2.40 -7.12
N GLN A 1156 12.67 2.19 -6.82
CA GLN A 1156 12.01 2.55 -5.54
C GLN A 1156 12.11 4.04 -5.14
N ARG A 1157 12.42 4.93 -6.09
CA ARG A 1157 12.45 6.39 -5.90
C ARG A 1157 11.20 7.03 -6.53
N THR A 1158 10.67 8.07 -5.88
CA THR A 1158 9.66 8.95 -6.49
C THR A 1158 10.24 9.68 -7.70
N LEU A 1159 9.41 10.17 -8.63
CA LEU A 1159 9.93 10.90 -9.81
C LEU A 1159 10.56 12.24 -9.39
N GLU A 1160 10.12 12.73 -8.24
CA GLU A 1160 10.45 14.00 -7.62
C GLU A 1160 11.80 13.92 -6.87
N GLU A 1161 12.12 12.80 -6.22
CA GLU A 1161 13.47 12.53 -5.67
C GLU A 1161 14.54 12.40 -6.77
N ILE A 1162 14.19 11.92 -7.97
CA ILE A 1162 15.14 11.77 -9.08
C ILE A 1162 15.67 13.14 -9.56
N ASP A 1163 14.93 14.24 -9.36
CA ASP A 1163 15.44 15.57 -9.68
C ASP A 1163 16.62 16.00 -8.80
N MET A 1164 16.65 15.58 -7.52
CA MET A 1164 17.81 15.78 -6.64
C MET A 1164 19.00 14.91 -7.04
N LEU A 1165 18.75 13.68 -7.49
CA LEU A 1165 19.78 12.73 -7.90
C LEU A 1165 20.65 13.25 -9.07
N PHE A 1166 20.05 14.05 -9.94
CA PHE A 1166 20.74 14.66 -11.08
C PHE A 1166 21.34 16.05 -10.80
N ALA A 1167 21.11 16.66 -9.65
CA ALA A 1167 21.63 17.98 -9.27
C ALA A 1167 23.15 17.99 -8.92
N ALA A 1168 23.90 16.98 -9.38
CA ALA A 1168 25.34 16.87 -9.21
C ALA A 1168 26.07 17.21 -10.51
N GLU A 1169 26.96 18.21 -10.44
CA GLU A 1169 27.82 18.66 -11.55
C GLU A 1169 28.65 17.53 -12.17
N SER A 1170 29.09 16.58 -11.34
CA SER A 1170 29.89 15.43 -11.78
C SER A 1170 29.02 14.42 -12.54
N PRO A 1171 29.43 14.00 -13.76
CA PRO A 1171 28.69 13.05 -14.59
C PRO A 1171 28.68 11.61 -14.02
N PHE A 1172 29.50 11.32 -13.02
CA PHE A 1172 29.70 9.97 -12.49
C PHE A 1172 28.69 9.59 -11.39
N THR A 1173 28.23 8.33 -11.42
CA THR A 1173 27.21 7.80 -10.52
C THR A 1173 27.57 7.93 -9.03
N TRP A 1174 28.83 7.66 -8.66
CA TRP A 1174 29.24 7.73 -7.24
C TRP A 1174 29.17 9.16 -6.67
N ALA A 1175 29.42 10.18 -7.49
CA ALA A 1175 29.32 11.58 -7.08
C ALA A 1175 27.86 12.06 -7.06
N ALA A 1176 27.02 11.56 -7.99
CA ALA A 1176 25.58 11.79 -7.98
C ALA A 1176 24.92 11.18 -6.72
N GLU A 1177 25.15 9.90 -6.42
CA GLU A 1177 24.64 9.23 -5.22
C GLU A 1177 25.19 9.85 -3.91
N ALA A 1178 26.40 10.42 -3.92
CA ALA A 1178 26.94 11.15 -2.78
C ALA A 1178 26.21 12.48 -2.55
N LYS A 1179 26.11 13.36 -3.57
CA LYS A 1179 25.39 14.64 -3.43
C LYS A 1179 23.89 14.44 -3.22
N PHE A 1180 23.29 13.37 -3.76
CA PHE A 1180 21.91 12.98 -3.48
C PHE A 1180 21.66 12.70 -1.99
N LYS A 1181 22.57 11.97 -1.33
CA LYS A 1181 22.51 11.75 0.13
C LYS A 1181 22.66 13.05 0.92
N THR A 1182 23.47 13.99 0.44
CA THR A 1182 23.57 15.35 1.01
C THR A 1182 22.27 16.12 0.84
N LEU A 1183 21.74 16.20 -0.38
CA LEU A 1183 20.52 16.95 -0.70
C LEU A 1183 19.26 16.40 -0.02
N ILE A 1184 19.16 15.08 0.19
CA ILE A 1184 18.07 14.49 1.00
C ILE A 1184 18.21 14.87 2.48
N ALA A 1185 19.43 15.05 3.01
CA ALA A 1185 19.64 15.55 4.37
C ALA A 1185 19.40 17.07 4.51
N GLU A 1186 19.57 17.84 3.43
CA GLU A 1186 19.35 19.29 3.38
C GLU A 1186 17.89 19.67 3.07
N HIS A 1187 17.19 18.87 2.26
CA HIS A 1187 15.77 19.05 1.91
C HIS A 1187 14.91 17.83 2.31
N PRO A 1188 14.86 17.46 3.61
CA PRO A 1188 14.26 16.21 4.07
C PRO A 1188 12.72 16.26 4.19
N ASP A 1189 12.07 17.16 3.43
CA ASP A 1189 10.62 17.17 3.22
C ASP A 1189 10.23 16.37 1.98
N ILE A 1190 11.12 16.30 0.98
CA ILE A 1190 10.93 15.51 -0.25
C ILE A 1190 11.37 14.06 -0.04
N GLY A 1191 12.48 13.83 0.68
CA GLY A 1191 12.95 12.48 1.04
C GLY A 1191 12.10 11.70 2.06
N ARG A 1192 10.96 12.25 2.53
CA ARG A 1192 10.03 11.54 3.43
C ARG A 1192 9.31 10.38 2.73
N ALA A 1193 9.20 10.41 1.40
CA ALA A 1193 8.53 9.37 0.62
C ALA A 1193 9.22 8.01 0.79
N HIS A 1194 10.53 7.94 0.51
CA HIS A 1194 11.28 6.70 0.65
C HIS A 1194 11.35 6.20 2.11
N GLN A 1195 11.56 7.10 3.08
CA GLN A 1195 11.68 6.72 4.50
C GLN A 1195 10.39 6.16 5.11
N ARG A 1196 9.20 6.48 4.59
CA ARG A 1196 7.93 5.93 5.11
C ARG A 1196 7.72 4.45 4.80
N HIS A 1197 8.44 3.87 3.84
CA HIS A 1197 8.37 2.42 3.54
C HIS A 1197 9.73 1.70 3.64
N SER A 1198 10.88 2.36 3.45
CA SER A 1198 12.20 1.72 3.59
C SER A 1198 12.53 1.26 5.02
N VAL A 1199 11.85 1.79 6.03
CA VAL A 1199 11.99 1.36 7.44
C VAL A 1199 11.58 -0.12 7.61
N PHE A 1200 10.63 -0.63 6.82
CA PHE A 1200 10.22 -2.05 6.85
C PHE A 1200 11.22 -3.04 6.22
N GLU A 1201 12.23 -2.57 5.48
CA GLU A 1201 13.30 -3.44 4.95
C GLU A 1201 14.68 -3.19 5.60
N THR A 1202 14.90 -2.03 6.22
CA THR A 1202 16.20 -1.72 6.84
C THR A 1202 16.51 -2.63 8.03
N GLU A 1203 15.49 -3.11 8.76
CA GLU A 1203 15.64 -4.11 9.84
C GLU A 1203 16.19 -5.46 9.32
N LYS A 1204 16.02 -5.80 8.04
CA LYS A 1204 16.59 -7.02 7.45
C LYS A 1204 18.06 -6.86 7.04
N GLY A 1205 18.54 -5.63 6.87
CA GLY A 1205 19.93 -5.35 6.51
C GLY A 1205 20.89 -5.34 7.71
N LEU A 1206 20.42 -4.95 8.89
CA LEU A 1206 21.26 -4.77 10.08
C LEU A 1206 21.82 -6.09 10.66
N HIS A 1207 21.12 -7.21 10.46
CA HIS A 1207 21.57 -8.53 10.92
C HIS A 1207 22.76 -9.14 10.16
N TYR A 1208 23.31 -8.47 9.14
CA TYR A 1208 24.43 -8.98 8.32
C TYR A 1208 25.76 -8.26 8.50
N ILE A 1209 25.83 -7.21 9.33
CA ILE A 1209 27.06 -6.40 9.51
C ILE A 1209 27.69 -6.61 10.91
N ASP A 1210 26.88 -6.91 11.93
CA ASP A 1210 27.35 -7.00 13.33
C ASP A 1210 28.14 -8.29 13.65
N THR A 1211 28.32 -9.17 12.66
CA THR A 1211 29.15 -10.38 12.73
C THR A 1211 30.60 -10.15 12.30
N GLU A 1212 30.91 -9.22 11.39
CA GLU A 1212 32.30 -9.00 10.91
C GLU A 1212 33.13 -8.09 11.84
N HIS A 1213 32.53 -7.42 12.83
CA HIS A 1213 33.23 -6.47 13.72
C HIS A 1213 33.71 -7.04 15.07
N LYS A 1214 33.67 -8.36 15.27
CA LYS A 1214 34.15 -9.02 16.51
C LYS A 1214 35.42 -9.87 16.36
N GLU A 1215 35.92 -10.12 15.14
CA GLU A 1215 37.14 -10.95 14.94
C GLU A 1215 38.46 -10.16 14.89
N THR A 1216 38.45 -8.82 14.85
CA THR A 1216 39.65 -8.00 14.60
C THR A 1216 40.32 -7.39 15.85
N VAL A 1217 39.92 -7.79 17.06
CA VAL A 1217 40.49 -7.28 18.35
C VAL A 1217 41.06 -8.42 19.21
N ALA A 1218 41.57 -9.48 18.56
CA ALA A 1218 42.11 -10.68 19.22
C ALA A 1218 43.56 -11.02 18.82
N HIS A 1219 44.32 -10.07 18.26
CA HIS A 1219 45.77 -10.23 18.04
C HIS A 1219 46.55 -8.89 18.02
N ASN A 1220 46.75 -8.30 19.21
CA ASN A 1220 47.98 -7.62 19.67
C ASN A 1220 47.82 -7.16 21.13
#